data_AF-A0A4R8Q1J8-F1
#
_entry.id   AF-A0A4R8Q1J8-F1
#
_cell.length_a   1.000
_cell.length_b   1.000
_cell.length_c   1.000
_cell.angle_alpha   90.00
_cell.angle_beta   90.00
_cell.angle_gamma   90.00
#
_symmetry.space_group_name_H-M   'P 1'
#
loop_
_entity.id
_entity.type
_entity.pdbx_description
1 polymer ?
#
loop_
_entity_poly.entity_id
_entity_poly.type
_entity_poly.pdbx_seq_one_letter_code
_entity_poly.pdbx_strand_id
1 'polypeptide(L)'
;MLITSRRLKRLITSLISTVIIGNIIVFLILPYDNPLVLALRFNVAGLRNWLRGGNKDSWLYQPAQYPIEFDSDVGLLIKTGYGTRHRLSAQLEAFNLTPDDANNFVVVGDWTPRGNGTFAGVPVQDAVGGVMAMPEMRKHQDAPKFREYLALKEAVEQNDESKATEIGKSFGWNLDALKFIWGLEYIYDNLPPKKWYVILDDDTYLIKSSLRLLLSHWDFDAPQYIGNAVGDFKGRFAHGGSSIVISHEAAARLLSRRDVIASVQEDSLEQKYGDKIIATAFQKVGVYLDERYSHFFNGERPYISKIMADRFCSPLVSFHAVTDAAEMRRIGDLFRDSRSPVFWGQLWDIYSAPSLDDFKSSPVRFGRDFSIASFNGDLSSLTAPPFILSSTSLTEFSSYWCEHPSLFAAPAKEADPAKRALLVTKWFISTLKQQYASRSEQYGNEKKPLNPFLGELFLGKWEDEAGVTELISEQVSHHPPATAYSITNLPTGVHLEGYNAQKATFSRTINIKQIGHAVLTVPSPDGKKETYLITLPALHIEGLIFGAPFIELEGTSFITSSTGFTSKVDYSGKGWLSGKKNSVIASVYPTGKEKDVVYNITGVWTKSFEIHQGSAKGNSSKTLIETYDAAQHPTSKLVVAPIDKQHPLESRRAWKGVADGIAKGDMDFVSREKSAIEKAQRELRAKEKAEGRAWERRYFTDRQGSPDSVLESLGSHVGLPAKGDADKTGGIWRFDAEKAEKVRSQAVLSAEYQAKMAGEILGQ
;
A
#
# COMPACT_ATOMS: atom_id res chain seq x y z
N MET A 1 -19.00 41.67 -5.91
CA MET A 1 -18.43 42.90 -6.50
C MET A 1 -17.09 43.17 -5.82
N LEU A 2 -15.99 42.59 -6.32
CA LEU A 2 -14.64 42.78 -5.77
C LEU A 2 -13.86 43.67 -6.73
N ILE A 3 -13.67 44.92 -6.34
CA ILE A 3 -12.88 45.91 -7.07
C ILE A 3 -11.41 45.51 -6.93
N THR A 4 -10.89 44.70 -7.87
CA THR A 4 -9.45 44.48 -7.99
C THR A 4 -8.81 45.77 -8.50
N SER A 5 -8.07 46.48 -7.66
CA SER A 5 -7.40 47.73 -8.05
C SER A 5 -6.45 47.48 -9.23
N ARG A 6 -6.39 48.40 -10.20
CA ARG A 6 -5.45 48.33 -11.34
C ARG A 6 -3.99 48.20 -10.89
N ARG A 7 -3.65 48.71 -9.69
CA ARG A 7 -2.34 48.56 -9.06
C ARG A 7 -2.06 47.12 -8.64
N LEU A 8 -3.04 46.44 -8.04
CA LEU A 8 -2.90 45.04 -7.63
C LEU A 8 -2.73 44.12 -8.85
N LYS A 9 -3.48 44.37 -9.94
CA LYS A 9 -3.29 43.65 -11.20
C LYS A 9 -1.87 43.84 -11.77
N ARG A 10 -1.36 45.08 -11.85
CA ARG A 10 0.01 45.34 -12.32
C ARG A 10 1.09 44.71 -11.43
N LEU A 11 0.92 44.72 -10.11
CA LEU A 11 1.82 44.07 -9.16
C LEU A 11 1.83 42.54 -9.36
N ILE A 12 0.65 41.93 -9.48
CA ILE A 12 0.53 40.49 -9.77
C ILE A 12 1.16 40.15 -11.12
N THR A 13 0.88 40.92 -12.17
CA THR A 13 1.47 40.68 -13.50
C THR A 13 2.99 40.84 -13.48
N SER A 14 3.52 41.87 -12.82
CA SER A 14 4.98 42.07 -12.68
C SER A 14 5.64 40.95 -11.88
N LEU A 15 5.02 40.50 -10.79
CA LEU A 15 5.48 39.37 -9.99
C LEU A 15 5.49 38.08 -10.82
N ILE A 16 4.42 37.80 -11.56
CA ILE A 16 4.33 36.64 -12.46
C ILE A 16 5.42 36.70 -13.53
N SER A 17 5.60 37.84 -14.20
CA SER A 17 6.65 38.00 -15.22
C SER A 17 8.04 37.83 -14.63
N THR A 18 8.30 38.36 -13.43
CA THR A 18 9.60 38.23 -12.74
C THR A 18 9.87 36.78 -12.34
N VAL A 19 8.86 36.07 -11.85
CA VAL A 19 8.96 34.63 -11.55
C VAL A 19 9.21 33.82 -12.82
N ILE A 20 8.51 34.12 -13.93
CA ILE A 20 8.71 33.43 -15.22
C ILE A 20 10.13 33.67 -15.73
N ILE A 21 10.57 34.93 -15.79
CA ILE A 21 11.92 35.30 -16.24
C ILE A 21 12.99 34.66 -15.33
N GLY A 22 12.79 34.71 -14.01
CA GLY A 22 13.69 34.08 -13.04
C GLY A 22 13.80 32.56 -13.25
N ASN A 23 12.69 31.87 -13.49
CA ASN A 23 12.70 30.43 -13.78
C ASN A 23 13.39 30.11 -15.12
N ILE A 24 13.20 30.95 -16.15
CA ILE A 24 13.90 30.79 -17.44
C ILE A 24 15.41 30.95 -17.26
N ILE A 25 15.85 31.96 -16.52
CA ILE A 25 17.28 32.20 -16.24
C ILE A 25 17.87 31.00 -15.46
N VAL A 26 17.18 30.52 -14.42
CA VAL A 26 17.60 29.33 -13.65
C VAL A 26 17.73 28.10 -14.55
N PHE A 27 16.78 27.90 -15.48
CA PHE A 27 16.79 26.78 -16.42
C PHE A 27 17.93 26.83 -17.45
N LEU A 28 18.38 28.03 -17.83
CA LEU A 28 19.44 28.22 -18.82
C LEU A 28 20.85 28.16 -18.23
N ILE A 29 21.02 28.50 -16.94
CA ILE A 29 22.34 28.61 -16.29
C ILE A 29 22.72 27.33 -15.53
N LEU A 30 21.75 26.67 -14.89
CA LEU A 30 22.06 25.53 -14.04
C LEU A 30 22.30 24.24 -14.84
N PRO A 31 23.15 23.33 -14.32
CA PRO A 31 23.32 21.99 -14.89
C PRO A 31 21.99 21.26 -15.05
N TYR A 32 21.91 20.38 -16.05
CA TYR A 32 20.66 19.70 -16.39
C TYR A 32 20.11 18.82 -15.26
N ASP A 33 21.02 18.21 -14.49
CA ASP A 33 20.76 17.37 -13.33
C ASP A 33 20.56 18.17 -12.03
N ASN A 34 20.55 19.51 -12.09
CA ASN A 34 20.29 20.34 -10.93
C ASN A 34 18.85 20.14 -10.42
N PRO A 35 18.62 19.97 -9.11
CA PRO A 35 17.29 19.74 -8.54
C PRO A 35 16.23 20.78 -8.93
N LEU A 36 16.59 22.05 -9.15
CA LEU A 36 15.65 23.08 -9.59
C LEU A 36 15.24 22.89 -11.05
N VAL A 37 16.19 22.52 -11.91
CA VAL A 37 15.93 22.22 -13.34
C VAL A 37 15.07 20.97 -13.46
N LEU A 38 15.38 19.93 -12.69
CA LEU A 38 14.59 18.70 -12.65
C LEU A 38 13.18 18.94 -12.09
N ALA A 39 13.04 19.78 -11.04
CA ALA A 39 11.74 20.21 -10.53
C ALA A 39 10.90 20.91 -11.61
N LEU A 40 11.49 21.82 -12.37
CA LEU A 40 10.79 22.50 -13.45
C LEU A 40 10.36 21.50 -14.54
N ARG A 41 11.26 20.61 -14.98
CA ARG A 41 10.96 19.58 -15.99
C ARG A 41 9.84 18.65 -15.55
N PHE A 42 9.89 18.16 -14.32
CA PHE A 42 8.89 17.29 -13.73
C PHE A 42 7.49 17.95 -13.74
N ASN A 43 7.40 19.22 -13.31
CA ASN A 43 6.13 19.95 -13.28
C ASN A 43 5.64 20.28 -14.71
N VAL A 44 6.53 20.66 -15.62
CA VAL A 44 6.20 20.93 -17.02
C VAL A 44 5.74 19.66 -17.73
N ALA A 45 6.39 18.52 -17.49
CA ALA A 45 6.00 17.22 -18.03
C ALA A 45 4.60 16.81 -17.54
N GLY A 46 4.34 16.93 -16.23
CA GLY A 46 3.03 16.70 -15.64
C GLY A 46 1.94 17.59 -16.23
N LEU A 47 2.19 18.90 -16.34
CA LEU A 47 1.25 19.84 -16.95
C LEU A 47 0.99 19.52 -18.43
N ARG A 48 2.05 19.25 -19.21
CA ARG A 48 1.92 18.89 -20.62
C ARG A 48 1.10 17.61 -20.81
N ASN A 49 1.34 16.60 -19.98
CA ASN A 49 0.56 15.37 -20.01
C ASN A 49 -0.91 15.60 -19.65
N TRP A 50 -1.19 16.47 -18.66
CA TRP A 50 -2.56 16.86 -18.31
C TRP A 50 -3.28 17.59 -19.47
N LEU A 51 -2.57 18.47 -20.19
CA LEU A 51 -3.14 19.25 -21.31
C LEU A 51 -3.43 18.43 -22.57
N ARG A 52 -2.85 17.22 -22.74
CA ARG A 52 -3.01 16.40 -23.97
C ARG A 52 -4.41 15.80 -24.15
N GLY A 53 -5.28 15.83 -23.13
CA GLY A 53 -6.66 15.35 -23.24
C GLY A 53 -6.77 13.84 -23.52
N GLY A 54 -7.96 13.38 -23.93
CA GLY A 54 -8.29 11.95 -24.08
C GLY A 54 -7.71 11.24 -25.31
N ASN A 55 -7.22 11.97 -26.33
CA ASN A 55 -6.75 11.38 -27.60
C ASN A 55 -5.21 11.38 -27.74
N LYS A 56 -4.51 11.10 -26.63
CA LYS A 56 -3.05 11.24 -26.51
C LYS A 56 -2.24 10.31 -27.44
N ASP A 57 -2.84 9.22 -27.91
CA ASP A 57 -2.18 8.19 -28.73
C ASP A 57 -2.65 8.18 -30.19
N SER A 58 -3.38 9.21 -30.64
CA SER A 58 -3.84 9.35 -32.03
C SER A 58 -2.72 9.32 -33.08
N TRP A 59 -1.49 9.65 -32.69
CA TRP A 59 -0.31 9.61 -33.55
C TRP A 59 0.03 8.19 -34.04
N LEU A 60 -0.40 7.14 -33.33
CA LEU A 60 -0.22 5.74 -33.74
C LEU A 60 -1.03 5.36 -34.99
N TYR A 61 -2.04 6.15 -35.35
CA TYR A 61 -2.85 5.90 -36.55
C TYR A 61 -2.29 6.61 -37.81
N GLN A 62 -1.23 7.40 -37.66
CA GLN A 62 -0.53 7.98 -38.80
C GLN A 62 0.38 6.93 -39.44
N PRO A 63 0.83 7.10 -40.69
CA PRO A 63 1.85 6.24 -41.27
C PRO A 63 3.14 6.27 -40.42
N ALA A 64 3.73 5.10 -40.17
CA ALA A 64 5.02 4.96 -39.50
C ALA A 64 6.10 5.76 -40.26
N GLN A 65 6.83 6.61 -39.55
CA GLN A 65 7.86 7.48 -40.14
C GLN A 65 9.25 6.83 -40.13
N TYR A 66 9.48 5.89 -39.23
CA TYR A 66 10.77 5.26 -38.99
C TYR A 66 10.60 3.74 -39.05
N PRO A 67 10.43 3.14 -40.25
CA PRO A 67 10.24 1.69 -40.34
C PRO A 67 11.39 0.94 -39.67
N ILE A 68 11.05 -0.10 -38.92
CA ILE A 68 12.01 -0.94 -38.22
C ILE A 68 11.80 -2.42 -38.50
N GLU A 69 12.90 -3.17 -38.57
CA GLU A 69 12.91 -4.62 -38.47
C GLU A 69 13.45 -5.02 -37.10
N PHE A 70 12.59 -5.62 -36.28
CA PHE A 70 12.83 -5.74 -34.84
C PHE A 70 14.15 -6.46 -34.52
N ASP A 71 14.42 -7.61 -35.17
CA ASP A 71 15.59 -8.43 -34.85
C ASP A 71 16.91 -7.76 -35.27
N SER A 72 16.92 -7.02 -36.39
CA SER A 72 18.12 -6.31 -36.84
C SER A 72 18.32 -4.96 -36.17
N ASP A 73 17.25 -4.21 -35.92
CA ASP A 73 17.30 -2.81 -35.48
C ASP A 73 17.25 -2.65 -33.95
N VAL A 74 16.84 -3.67 -33.20
CA VAL A 74 16.70 -3.63 -31.74
C VAL A 74 17.74 -4.56 -31.09
N GLY A 75 18.45 -4.05 -30.07
CA GLY A 75 19.33 -4.83 -29.21
C GLY A 75 18.72 -5.00 -27.82
N LEU A 76 18.61 -6.24 -27.35
CA LEU A 76 18.08 -6.56 -26.02
C LEU A 76 19.23 -6.79 -25.02
N LEU A 77 19.24 -6.06 -23.92
CA LEU A 77 20.08 -6.32 -22.75
C LEU A 77 19.24 -7.00 -21.69
N ILE A 78 19.48 -8.29 -21.49
CA ILE A 78 18.82 -9.09 -20.46
C ILE A 78 19.72 -9.13 -19.23
N LYS A 79 19.24 -8.58 -18.12
CA LYS A 79 19.93 -8.62 -16.82
C LYS A 79 19.40 -9.78 -15.99
N THR A 80 20.32 -10.52 -15.38
CA THR A 80 19.99 -11.57 -14.42
C THR A 80 21.00 -11.55 -13.26
N GLY A 81 20.71 -12.26 -12.17
CA GLY A 81 21.62 -12.46 -11.05
C GLY A 81 21.76 -13.94 -10.72
N TYR A 82 22.83 -14.32 -10.04
CA TYR A 82 23.08 -15.73 -9.73
C TYR A 82 21.89 -16.33 -8.95
N GLY A 83 21.31 -15.61 -7.99
CA GLY A 83 20.12 -16.05 -7.24
C GLY A 83 18.86 -16.25 -8.09
N THR A 84 18.75 -15.58 -9.23
CA THR A 84 17.58 -15.58 -10.13
C THR A 84 17.82 -16.27 -11.47
N ARG A 85 19.05 -16.74 -11.73
CA ARG A 85 19.51 -17.36 -13.00
C ARG A 85 18.56 -18.42 -13.57
N HIS A 86 17.88 -19.17 -12.71
CA HIS A 86 16.90 -20.20 -13.09
C HIS A 86 15.73 -19.66 -13.95
N ARG A 87 15.44 -18.36 -13.89
CA ARG A 87 14.39 -17.71 -14.69
C ARG A 87 14.78 -17.50 -16.14
N LEU A 88 16.09 -17.37 -16.41
CA LEU A 88 16.60 -17.00 -17.74
C LEU A 88 16.13 -17.97 -18.83
N SER A 89 16.19 -19.29 -18.58
CA SER A 89 15.75 -20.29 -19.57
C SER A 89 14.30 -20.06 -20.01
N ALA A 90 13.40 -19.84 -19.06
CA ALA A 90 11.99 -19.63 -19.36
C ALA A 90 11.75 -18.32 -20.13
N GLN A 91 12.52 -17.27 -19.83
CA GLN A 91 12.43 -16.01 -20.54
C GLN A 91 12.94 -16.12 -21.99
N LEU A 92 14.08 -16.78 -22.21
CA LEU A 92 14.62 -17.01 -23.55
C LEU A 92 13.65 -17.84 -24.41
N GLU A 93 13.09 -18.91 -23.85
CA GLU A 93 12.06 -19.73 -24.49
C GLU A 93 10.79 -18.92 -24.81
N ALA A 94 10.37 -18.03 -23.89
CA ALA A 94 9.21 -17.18 -24.07
C ALA A 94 9.41 -16.10 -25.15
N PHE A 95 10.65 -15.66 -25.35
CA PHE A 95 11.04 -14.73 -26.43
C PHE A 95 11.45 -15.40 -27.74
N ASN A 96 11.51 -16.73 -27.76
CA ASN A 96 12.05 -17.52 -28.86
C ASN A 96 13.48 -17.07 -29.24
N LEU A 97 14.32 -16.84 -28.22
CA LEU A 97 15.72 -16.47 -28.40
C LEU A 97 16.61 -17.71 -28.24
N THR A 98 17.50 -17.89 -29.20
CA THR A 98 18.44 -19.00 -29.26
C THR A 98 19.88 -18.48 -29.31
N PRO A 99 20.89 -19.35 -29.14
CA PRO A 99 22.29 -18.94 -29.32
C PRO A 99 22.61 -18.38 -30.71
N ASP A 100 21.84 -18.73 -31.74
CA ASP A 100 22.01 -18.21 -33.10
C ASP A 100 21.56 -16.74 -33.23
N ASP A 101 20.80 -16.24 -32.27
CA ASP A 101 20.33 -14.85 -32.19
C ASP A 101 21.31 -13.93 -31.46
N ALA A 102 22.60 -14.30 -31.38
CA ALA A 102 23.64 -13.56 -30.63
C ALA A 102 23.82 -12.09 -31.08
N ASN A 103 23.38 -11.73 -32.29
CA ASN A 103 23.38 -10.35 -32.78
C ASN A 103 22.19 -9.52 -32.30
N ASN A 104 21.22 -10.13 -31.62
CA ASN A 104 19.96 -9.50 -31.22
C ASN A 104 19.92 -9.20 -29.72
N PHE A 105 20.68 -9.93 -28.91
CA PHE A 105 20.65 -9.77 -27.46
C PHE A 105 21.98 -10.14 -26.78
N VAL A 106 22.17 -9.60 -25.58
CA VAL A 106 23.24 -9.96 -24.65
C VAL A 106 22.63 -10.23 -23.28
N VAL A 107 23.13 -11.25 -22.59
CA VAL A 107 22.82 -11.51 -21.19
C VAL A 107 23.98 -11.04 -20.30
N VAL A 108 23.67 -10.24 -19.30
CA VAL A 108 24.63 -9.82 -18.26
C VAL A 108 24.22 -10.32 -16.87
N GLY A 109 25.21 -10.73 -16.08
CA GLY A 109 25.06 -11.28 -14.75
C GLY A 109 26.00 -10.66 -13.73
N ASP A 110 25.96 -11.18 -12.50
CA ASP A 110 26.93 -10.95 -11.41
C ASP A 110 27.82 -12.19 -11.18
N TRP A 111 27.94 -13.06 -12.18
CA TRP A 111 28.79 -14.24 -12.12
C TRP A 111 29.33 -14.60 -13.50
N THR A 112 30.38 -15.42 -13.51
CA THR A 112 30.90 -16.06 -14.72
C THR A 112 30.41 -17.52 -14.76
N PRO A 113 29.69 -17.97 -15.81
CA PRO A 113 29.28 -19.37 -15.92
C PRO A 113 30.48 -20.31 -16.02
N ARG A 114 30.33 -21.52 -15.48
CA ARG A 114 31.35 -22.58 -15.56
C ARG A 114 31.44 -23.18 -16.97
N GLY A 115 32.55 -23.87 -17.25
CA GLY A 115 32.75 -24.59 -18.50
C GLY A 115 33.00 -23.66 -19.68
N ASN A 116 32.15 -23.72 -20.70
CA ASN A 116 32.27 -22.90 -21.92
C ASN A 116 31.77 -21.44 -21.75
N GLY A 117 31.50 -21.01 -20.51
CA GLY A 117 31.03 -19.65 -20.23
C GLY A 117 29.55 -19.40 -20.57
N THR A 118 28.75 -20.47 -20.72
CA THR A 118 27.32 -20.36 -21.07
C THR A 118 26.39 -20.80 -19.94
N PHE A 119 25.19 -20.22 -19.91
CA PHE A 119 24.07 -20.66 -19.09
C PHE A 119 22.81 -20.66 -19.96
N ALA A 120 21.98 -21.71 -19.88
CA ALA A 120 20.85 -21.92 -20.79
C ALA A 120 21.23 -21.86 -22.29
N GLY A 121 22.47 -22.29 -22.62
CA GLY A 121 23.00 -22.30 -23.99
C GLY A 121 23.55 -20.96 -24.49
N VAL A 122 23.42 -19.87 -23.74
CA VAL A 122 23.86 -18.53 -24.15
C VAL A 122 25.00 -18.01 -23.27
N PRO A 123 25.95 -17.21 -23.80
CA PRO A 123 26.97 -16.56 -22.98
C PRO A 123 26.35 -15.60 -21.96
N VAL A 124 26.81 -15.65 -20.71
CA VAL A 124 26.46 -14.64 -19.69
C VAL A 124 27.70 -13.85 -19.34
N GLN A 125 27.64 -12.54 -19.51
CA GLN A 125 28.75 -11.63 -19.28
C GLN A 125 28.74 -11.14 -17.84
N ASP A 126 29.86 -11.26 -17.15
CA ASP A 126 30.01 -10.82 -15.76
C ASP A 126 30.18 -9.30 -15.69
N ALA A 127 29.05 -8.58 -15.57
CA ALA A 127 29.04 -7.13 -15.56
C ALA A 127 29.68 -6.56 -14.29
N VAL A 128 29.52 -7.22 -13.14
CA VAL A 128 30.11 -6.74 -11.88
C VAL A 128 31.63 -6.88 -11.92
N GLY A 129 32.14 -8.01 -12.41
CA GLY A 129 33.56 -8.19 -12.70
C GLY A 129 34.09 -7.16 -13.70
N GLY A 130 33.31 -6.85 -14.74
CA GLY A 130 33.61 -5.80 -15.70
C GLY A 130 33.74 -4.41 -15.08
N VAL A 131 32.82 -4.04 -14.18
CA VAL A 131 32.90 -2.77 -13.43
C VAL A 131 34.11 -2.75 -12.50
N MET A 132 34.38 -3.83 -11.78
CA MET A 132 35.57 -3.93 -10.92
C MET A 132 36.89 -3.78 -11.70
N ALA A 133 36.92 -4.19 -12.96
CA ALA A 133 38.09 -4.08 -13.82
C ALA A 133 38.32 -2.66 -14.38
N MET A 134 37.34 -1.76 -14.28
CA MET A 134 37.48 -0.38 -14.75
C MET A 134 38.63 0.34 -14.03
N PRO A 135 39.50 1.08 -14.73
CA PRO A 135 40.60 1.83 -14.12
C PRO A 135 40.17 2.72 -12.96
N GLU A 136 39.01 3.37 -13.08
CA GLU A 136 38.44 4.30 -12.10
C GLU A 136 37.97 3.59 -10.82
N MET A 137 37.60 2.31 -10.92
CA MET A 137 37.11 1.49 -9.81
C MET A 137 38.24 0.81 -9.01
N ARG A 138 39.50 0.92 -9.45
CA ARG A 138 40.66 0.33 -8.75
C ARG A 138 40.88 0.88 -7.33
N LYS A 139 40.48 2.12 -7.06
CA LYS A 139 40.55 2.73 -5.72
C LYS A 139 39.42 2.28 -4.79
N HIS A 140 38.42 1.57 -5.31
CA HIS A 140 37.20 1.15 -4.60
C HIS A 140 37.10 -0.37 -4.41
N GLN A 141 38.20 -1.11 -4.58
CA GLN A 141 38.21 -2.58 -4.49
C GLN A 141 37.74 -3.11 -3.14
N ASP A 142 37.83 -2.29 -2.09
CA ASP A 142 37.39 -2.60 -0.74
C ASP A 142 35.90 -2.25 -0.48
N ALA A 143 35.17 -1.75 -1.47
CA ALA A 143 33.76 -1.41 -1.34
C ALA A 143 32.92 -2.65 -0.93
N PRO A 144 31.90 -2.49 -0.04
CA PRO A 144 31.09 -3.62 0.43
C PRO A 144 30.49 -4.47 -0.70
N LYS A 145 29.98 -3.84 -1.77
CA LYS A 145 29.42 -4.56 -2.93
C LYS A 145 30.44 -5.47 -3.62
N PHE A 146 31.69 -5.03 -3.74
CA PHE A 146 32.74 -5.84 -4.35
C PHE A 146 33.18 -6.99 -3.45
N ARG A 147 33.20 -6.81 -2.12
CA ARG A 147 33.45 -7.92 -1.19
C ARG A 147 32.39 -9.01 -1.31
N GLU A 148 31.12 -8.63 -1.37
CA GLU A 148 30.00 -9.58 -1.55
C GLU A 148 30.08 -10.29 -2.91
N TYR A 149 30.37 -9.55 -3.98
CA TYR A 149 30.59 -10.16 -5.30
C TYR A 149 31.78 -11.13 -5.32
N LEU A 150 32.90 -10.79 -4.66
CA LEU A 150 34.05 -11.69 -4.56
C LEU A 150 33.71 -12.95 -3.75
N ALA A 151 32.91 -12.83 -2.69
CA ALA A 151 32.42 -13.98 -1.93
C ALA A 151 31.48 -14.87 -2.77
N LEU A 152 30.60 -14.27 -3.58
CA LEU A 152 29.78 -15.00 -4.54
C LEU A 152 30.66 -15.72 -5.56
N LYS A 153 31.62 -15.01 -6.16
CA LYS A 153 32.55 -15.54 -7.16
C LYS A 153 33.35 -16.72 -6.60
N GLU A 154 33.88 -16.59 -5.39
CA GLU A 154 34.60 -17.66 -4.70
C GLU A 154 33.71 -18.90 -4.49
N ALA A 155 32.48 -18.72 -4.02
CA ALA A 155 31.53 -19.83 -3.85
C ALA A 155 31.21 -20.52 -5.19
N VAL A 156 31.02 -19.72 -6.25
CA VAL A 156 30.81 -20.22 -7.62
C VAL A 156 32.05 -20.94 -8.15
N GLU A 157 33.27 -20.53 -7.82
CA GLU A 157 34.52 -21.21 -8.22
C GLU A 157 34.76 -22.50 -7.42
N GLN A 158 34.38 -22.54 -6.14
CA GLN A 158 34.51 -23.71 -5.25
C GLN A 158 33.43 -24.79 -5.46
N ASN A 159 32.43 -24.54 -6.30
CA ASN A 159 31.29 -25.43 -6.55
C ASN A 159 30.35 -25.55 -5.36
N ASP A 160 30.33 -24.53 -4.51
CA ASP A 160 29.41 -24.46 -3.37
C ASP A 160 28.10 -23.80 -3.81
N GLU A 161 27.28 -24.59 -4.52
CA GLU A 161 25.99 -24.12 -5.07
C GLU A 161 25.03 -23.63 -3.98
N SER A 162 25.10 -24.20 -2.77
CA SER A 162 24.27 -23.78 -1.64
C SER A 162 24.65 -22.37 -1.20
N LYS A 163 25.94 -22.16 -0.92
CA LYS A 163 26.47 -20.85 -0.49
C LYS A 163 26.31 -19.79 -1.58
N ALA A 164 26.62 -20.13 -2.83
CA ALA A 164 26.47 -19.20 -3.94
C ALA A 164 24.99 -18.79 -4.15
N THR A 165 24.05 -19.73 -3.99
CA THR A 165 22.62 -19.44 -4.10
C THR A 165 22.12 -18.61 -2.92
N GLU A 166 22.63 -18.86 -1.71
CA GLU A 166 22.34 -18.06 -0.52
C GLU A 166 22.78 -16.61 -0.70
N ILE A 167 24.06 -16.38 -1.04
CA ILE A 167 24.62 -15.04 -1.29
C ILE A 167 23.86 -14.34 -2.43
N GLY A 168 23.61 -15.06 -3.52
CA GLY A 168 22.89 -14.52 -4.68
C GLY A 168 21.46 -14.09 -4.35
N LYS A 169 20.77 -14.78 -3.44
CA LYS A 169 19.42 -14.41 -2.99
C LYS A 169 19.43 -13.25 -1.99
N SER A 170 20.37 -13.23 -1.05
CA SER A 170 20.42 -12.21 -0.01
C SER A 170 20.96 -10.86 -0.50
N PHE A 171 21.98 -10.88 -1.37
CA PHE A 171 22.71 -9.67 -1.78
C PHE A 171 22.69 -9.39 -3.29
N GLY A 172 22.25 -10.32 -4.13
CA GLY A 172 22.29 -10.15 -5.59
C GLY A 172 21.53 -8.91 -6.09
N TRP A 173 20.43 -8.54 -5.43
CA TRP A 173 19.69 -7.32 -5.76
C TRP A 173 20.50 -6.03 -5.50
N ASN A 174 21.42 -6.04 -4.53
CA ASN A 174 22.31 -4.90 -4.28
C ASN A 174 23.40 -4.74 -5.37
N LEU A 175 23.81 -5.86 -5.98
CA LEU A 175 24.76 -5.88 -7.10
C LEU A 175 24.13 -5.43 -8.41
N ASP A 176 22.81 -5.47 -8.54
CA ASP A 176 22.10 -5.14 -9.78
C ASP A 176 22.38 -3.70 -10.26
N ALA A 177 22.64 -2.77 -9.33
CA ALA A 177 22.98 -1.39 -9.67
C ALA A 177 24.22 -1.24 -10.56
N LEU A 178 25.18 -2.17 -10.46
CA LEU A 178 26.43 -2.16 -11.22
C LEU A 178 26.24 -2.65 -12.67
N LYS A 179 25.12 -3.33 -12.97
CA LYS A 179 24.90 -4.01 -14.25
C LYS A 179 24.35 -3.08 -15.34
N PHE A 180 23.68 -1.99 -14.99
CA PHE A 180 22.96 -1.14 -15.96
C PHE A 180 23.90 -0.40 -16.92
N ILE A 181 24.80 0.42 -16.39
CA ILE A 181 25.69 1.26 -17.22
C ILE A 181 26.68 0.38 -18.00
N TRP A 182 27.31 -0.57 -17.30
CA TRP A 182 28.25 -1.49 -17.94
C TRP A 182 27.58 -2.37 -18.99
N GLY A 183 26.37 -2.88 -18.70
CA GLY A 183 25.60 -3.66 -19.67
C GLY A 183 25.24 -2.84 -20.90
N LEU A 184 24.82 -1.57 -20.74
CA LEU A 184 24.53 -0.69 -21.88
C LEU A 184 25.78 -0.41 -22.73
N GLU A 185 26.93 -0.17 -22.09
CA GLU A 185 28.21 -0.04 -22.81
C GLU A 185 28.54 -1.34 -23.57
N TYR A 186 28.40 -2.49 -22.90
CA TYR A 186 28.73 -3.78 -23.50
C TYR A 186 27.88 -4.10 -24.73
N ILE A 187 26.56 -3.91 -24.67
CA ILE A 187 25.71 -4.19 -25.84
C ILE A 187 25.98 -3.23 -26.99
N TYR A 188 26.32 -1.97 -26.68
CA TYR A 188 26.60 -0.95 -27.68
C TYR A 188 27.90 -1.26 -28.44
N ASP A 189 28.90 -1.79 -27.74
CA ASP A 189 30.21 -2.12 -28.31
C ASP A 189 30.25 -3.50 -29.00
N ASN A 190 29.39 -4.45 -28.58
CA ASN A 190 29.50 -5.86 -29.01
C ASN A 190 28.36 -6.34 -29.93
N LEU A 191 27.23 -5.63 -30.01
CA LEU A 191 26.20 -5.92 -31.01
C LEU A 191 26.46 -5.11 -32.29
N PRO A 192 25.99 -5.58 -33.47
CA PRO A 192 25.91 -4.73 -34.65
C PRO A 192 25.13 -3.45 -34.33
N PRO A 193 25.47 -2.29 -34.93
CA PRO A 193 24.82 -1.02 -34.62
C PRO A 193 23.29 -1.12 -34.62
N LYS A 194 22.66 -0.83 -33.47
CA LYS A 194 21.21 -0.87 -33.30
C LYS A 194 20.62 0.54 -33.32
N LYS A 195 19.38 0.64 -33.79
CA LYS A 195 18.56 1.86 -33.68
C LYS A 195 18.04 2.04 -32.25
N TRP A 196 17.73 0.93 -31.57
CA TRP A 196 17.16 0.93 -30.22
C TRP A 196 17.81 -0.12 -29.33
N TYR A 197 18.00 0.25 -28.07
CA TYR A 197 18.50 -0.62 -27.01
C TYR A 197 17.43 -0.77 -25.93
N VAL A 198 17.10 -2.01 -25.55
CA VAL A 198 16.06 -2.32 -24.57
C VAL A 198 16.65 -3.09 -23.41
N ILE A 199 16.53 -2.56 -22.20
CA ILE A 199 16.97 -3.23 -20.97
C ILE A 199 15.80 -3.98 -20.35
N LEU A 200 16.02 -5.25 -20.02
CA LEU A 200 15.04 -6.18 -19.46
C LEU A 200 15.61 -6.88 -18.23
N ASP A 201 14.79 -7.06 -17.20
CA ASP A 201 15.10 -7.95 -16.07
C ASP A 201 14.63 -9.39 -16.38
N ASP A 202 15.20 -10.39 -15.71
CA ASP A 202 14.88 -11.81 -15.91
C ASP A 202 13.45 -12.25 -15.51
N ASP A 203 12.66 -11.34 -14.95
CA ASP A 203 11.24 -11.50 -14.63
C ASP A 203 10.32 -10.55 -15.42
N THR A 204 10.85 -9.93 -16.49
CA THR A 204 10.14 -9.01 -17.36
C THR A 204 9.77 -9.71 -18.68
N TYR A 205 8.49 -9.70 -19.05
CA TYR A 205 8.05 -10.14 -20.37
C TYR A 205 7.81 -8.93 -21.28
N LEU A 206 8.40 -8.94 -22.47
CA LEU A 206 8.27 -7.88 -23.47
C LEU A 206 7.31 -8.31 -24.60
N ILE A 207 6.27 -7.52 -24.84
CA ILE A 207 5.35 -7.70 -25.96
C ILE A 207 5.96 -7.04 -27.20
N LYS A 208 6.74 -7.83 -27.95
CA LYS A 208 7.52 -7.36 -29.12
C LYS A 208 6.66 -6.64 -30.15
N SER A 209 5.43 -7.12 -30.42
CA SER A 209 4.53 -6.53 -31.42
C SER A 209 4.09 -5.11 -31.07
N SER A 210 3.75 -4.87 -29.80
CA SER A 210 3.41 -3.54 -29.29
C SER A 210 4.62 -2.61 -29.33
N LEU A 211 5.79 -3.07 -28.88
CA LEU A 211 6.99 -2.26 -28.94
C LEU A 211 7.37 -1.92 -30.39
N ARG A 212 7.28 -2.89 -31.32
CA ARG A 212 7.57 -2.66 -32.75
C ARG A 212 6.72 -1.53 -33.32
N LEU A 213 5.43 -1.49 -32.99
CA LEU A 213 4.55 -0.39 -33.38
C LEU A 213 5.10 0.95 -32.87
N LEU A 214 5.38 1.07 -31.57
CA LEU A 214 5.83 2.35 -31.00
C LEU A 214 7.17 2.82 -31.61
N LEU A 215 8.15 1.92 -31.73
CA LEU A 215 9.46 2.23 -32.27
C LEU A 215 9.39 2.68 -33.73
N SER A 216 8.40 2.20 -34.50
CA SER A 216 8.24 2.59 -35.91
C SER A 216 7.82 4.06 -36.13
N HIS A 217 7.47 4.75 -35.05
CA HIS A 217 7.03 6.14 -35.02
C HIS A 217 7.98 7.07 -34.27
N TRP A 218 8.98 6.52 -33.59
CA TRP A 218 9.94 7.30 -32.82
C TRP A 218 11.25 7.46 -33.57
N ASP A 219 11.83 8.65 -33.48
CA ASP A 219 13.09 8.98 -34.13
C ASP A 219 14.28 8.42 -33.34
N PHE A 220 14.94 7.39 -33.84
CA PHE A 220 16.10 6.81 -33.17
C PHE A 220 17.34 7.72 -33.19
N ASP A 221 17.38 8.72 -34.08
CA ASP A 221 18.44 9.73 -34.15
C ASP A 221 18.17 10.92 -33.20
N ALA A 222 17.03 10.93 -32.51
CA ALA A 222 16.77 11.85 -31.41
C ALA A 222 17.16 11.19 -30.06
N PRO A 223 17.71 11.94 -29.09
CA PRO A 223 18.07 11.39 -27.78
C PRO A 223 16.82 11.08 -26.96
N GLN A 224 16.43 9.80 -26.88
CA GLN A 224 15.24 9.33 -26.19
C GLN A 224 15.57 8.30 -25.11
N TYR A 225 15.04 8.54 -23.92
CA TYR A 225 15.05 7.64 -22.77
C TYR A 225 13.59 7.43 -22.33
N ILE A 226 13.09 6.21 -22.43
CA ILE A 226 11.65 5.91 -22.36
C ILE A 226 11.41 4.68 -21.46
N GLY A 227 10.33 4.72 -20.68
CA GLY A 227 9.84 3.58 -19.91
C GLY A 227 8.77 4.01 -18.91
N ASN A 228 8.41 3.11 -17.99
CA ASN A 228 7.42 3.41 -16.94
C ASN A 228 8.01 4.37 -15.90
N ALA A 229 7.49 5.60 -15.83
CA ALA A 229 8.05 6.69 -15.04
C ALA A 229 7.71 6.58 -13.54
N VAL A 230 8.75 6.35 -12.74
CA VAL A 230 8.71 6.27 -11.27
C VAL A 230 9.67 7.29 -10.64
N GLY A 231 9.60 7.43 -9.32
CA GLY A 231 10.40 8.41 -8.57
C GLY A 231 9.77 9.81 -8.53
N ASP A 232 10.48 10.75 -7.93
CA ASP A 232 10.04 12.13 -7.74
C ASP A 232 10.85 13.11 -8.61
N PHE A 233 10.69 14.41 -8.37
CA PHE A 233 11.41 15.43 -9.14
C PHE A 233 12.93 15.41 -8.95
N LYS A 234 13.46 14.80 -7.88
CA LYS A 234 14.91 14.72 -7.62
C LYS A 234 15.55 13.52 -8.33
N GLY A 235 14.74 12.61 -8.84
CA GLY A 235 15.21 11.40 -9.51
C GLY A 235 14.03 10.70 -10.13
N ARG A 236 13.60 11.20 -11.29
CA ARG A 236 12.59 10.57 -12.15
C ARG A 236 13.28 9.59 -13.08
N PHE A 237 12.86 8.33 -13.10
CA PHE A 237 13.53 7.26 -13.84
C PHE A 237 12.54 6.23 -14.40
N ALA A 238 12.95 5.51 -15.44
CA ALA A 238 12.19 4.39 -15.99
C ALA A 238 12.38 3.16 -15.09
N HIS A 239 11.29 2.57 -14.61
CA HIS A 239 11.30 1.37 -13.77
C HIS A 239 11.91 0.18 -14.54
N GLY A 240 13.04 -0.35 -14.06
CA GLY A 240 13.79 -1.42 -14.75
C GLY A 240 12.93 -2.63 -15.11
N GLY A 241 12.12 -3.07 -14.14
CA GLY A 241 11.22 -4.20 -14.31
C GLY A 241 10.09 -3.99 -15.33
N SER A 242 9.80 -2.75 -15.73
CA SER A 242 8.80 -2.49 -16.77
C SER A 242 9.41 -2.45 -18.17
N SER A 243 10.69 -2.78 -18.33
CA SER A 243 11.57 -2.48 -19.46
C SER A 243 11.93 -0.99 -19.60
N ILE A 244 13.15 -0.75 -20.09
CA ILE A 244 13.69 0.58 -20.41
C ILE A 244 14.08 0.59 -21.88
N VAL A 245 13.68 1.62 -22.63
CA VAL A 245 13.98 1.79 -24.06
C VAL A 245 14.87 3.03 -24.24
N ILE A 246 15.96 2.86 -24.97
CA ILE A 246 17.00 3.87 -25.20
C ILE A 246 17.25 3.96 -26.71
N SER A 247 17.22 5.17 -27.28
CA SER A 247 17.56 5.35 -28.69
C SER A 247 19.07 5.28 -28.94
N HIS A 248 19.46 5.01 -30.19
CA HIS A 248 20.85 5.05 -30.63
C HIS A 248 21.55 6.35 -30.20
N GLU A 249 20.95 7.50 -30.50
CA GLU A 249 21.52 8.81 -30.16
C GLU A 249 21.64 9.02 -28.64
N ALA A 250 20.67 8.55 -27.84
CA ALA A 250 20.79 8.65 -26.38
C ALA A 250 21.95 7.81 -25.85
N ALA A 251 22.09 6.57 -26.32
CA ALA A 251 23.20 5.69 -25.95
C ALA A 251 24.55 6.30 -26.37
N ALA A 252 24.71 6.72 -27.63
CA ALA A 252 25.93 7.35 -28.13
C ALA A 252 26.32 8.61 -27.33
N ARG A 253 25.34 9.45 -26.99
CA ARG A 253 25.54 10.67 -26.20
C ARG A 253 25.99 10.40 -24.76
N LEU A 254 25.47 9.35 -24.12
CA LEU A 254 25.93 8.93 -22.80
C LEU A 254 27.32 8.28 -22.88
N LEU A 255 27.52 7.35 -23.81
CA LEU A 255 28.73 6.54 -23.91
C LEU A 255 29.96 7.32 -24.37
N SER A 256 29.76 8.44 -25.08
CA SER A 256 30.84 9.40 -25.40
C SER A 256 31.36 10.19 -24.18
N ARG A 257 30.68 10.15 -23.03
CA ARG A 257 31.03 10.88 -21.81
C ARG A 257 31.61 9.96 -20.73
N ARG A 258 32.87 9.54 -20.92
CA ARG A 258 33.60 8.68 -19.98
C ARG A 258 33.68 9.25 -18.56
N ASP A 259 33.75 10.57 -18.43
CA ASP A 259 33.73 11.27 -17.14
C ASP A 259 32.41 11.06 -16.38
N VAL A 260 31.28 11.08 -17.10
CA VAL A 260 29.96 10.80 -16.54
C VAL A 260 29.85 9.33 -16.17
N ILE A 261 30.27 8.41 -17.04
CA ILE A 261 30.26 6.96 -16.80
C ILE A 261 31.04 6.62 -15.53
N ALA A 262 32.28 7.10 -15.42
CA ALA A 262 33.11 6.87 -14.25
C ALA A 262 32.42 7.36 -12.97
N SER A 263 31.90 8.60 -12.99
CA SER A 263 31.19 9.17 -11.83
C SER A 263 29.96 8.36 -11.43
N VAL A 264 29.11 7.94 -12.37
CA VAL A 264 27.89 7.20 -12.02
C VAL A 264 28.17 5.75 -11.63
N GLN A 265 29.26 5.16 -12.12
CA GLN A 265 29.71 3.83 -11.68
C GLN A 265 30.23 3.89 -10.24
N GLU A 266 30.96 4.95 -9.86
CA GLU A 266 31.30 5.20 -8.46
C GLU A 266 30.03 5.37 -7.61
N ASP A 267 29.07 6.19 -8.05
CA ASP A 267 27.78 6.40 -7.36
C ASP A 267 26.98 5.08 -7.17
N SER A 268 27.13 4.13 -8.11
CA SER A 268 26.44 2.84 -8.07
C SER A 268 26.88 1.92 -6.92
N LEU A 269 28.04 2.19 -6.30
CA LEU A 269 28.53 1.44 -5.12
C LEU A 269 27.66 1.69 -3.87
N GLU A 270 27.03 2.86 -3.78
CA GLU A 270 26.17 3.24 -2.66
C GLU A 270 24.68 3.22 -3.03
N GLN A 271 24.36 3.28 -4.32
CA GLN A 271 22.97 3.32 -4.78
C GLN A 271 22.29 1.94 -4.71
N LYS A 272 21.07 1.96 -4.20
CA LYS A 272 20.23 0.78 -4.03
C LYS A 272 19.49 0.40 -5.34
N TYR A 273 19.09 1.39 -6.13
CA TYR A 273 18.28 1.22 -7.34
C TYR A 273 19.10 1.47 -8.61
N GLY A 274 19.36 0.42 -9.40
CA GLY A 274 20.18 0.52 -10.63
C GLY A 274 19.51 1.29 -11.77
N ASP A 275 18.20 1.18 -11.89
CA ASP A 275 17.39 1.92 -12.85
C ASP A 275 17.39 3.44 -12.57
N LYS A 276 17.57 3.84 -11.32
CA LYS A 276 17.84 5.23 -10.94
C LYS A 276 19.23 5.69 -11.41
N ILE A 277 20.27 4.84 -11.33
CA ILE A 277 21.64 5.19 -11.76
C ILE A 277 21.67 5.53 -13.25
N ILE A 278 21.04 4.71 -14.10
CA ILE A 278 21.01 4.98 -15.54
C ILE A 278 20.27 6.27 -15.87
N ALA A 279 19.19 6.59 -15.15
CA ALA A 279 18.51 7.88 -15.30
C ALA A 279 19.40 9.06 -14.88
N THR A 280 20.13 8.94 -13.77
CA THR A 280 21.10 9.96 -13.33
C THR A 280 22.18 10.18 -14.39
N ALA A 281 22.68 9.10 -15.01
CA ALA A 281 23.65 9.18 -16.11
C ALA A 281 23.09 9.95 -17.31
N PHE A 282 21.87 9.63 -17.74
CA PHE A 282 21.19 10.34 -18.82
C PHE A 282 20.94 11.82 -18.49
N GLN A 283 20.53 12.13 -17.26
CA GLN A 283 20.32 13.51 -16.81
C GLN A 283 21.62 14.32 -16.86
N LYS A 284 22.75 13.75 -16.45
CA LYS A 284 24.08 14.38 -16.52
C LYS A 284 24.50 14.71 -17.96
N VAL A 285 24.01 13.96 -18.97
CA VAL A 285 24.24 14.25 -20.39
C VAL A 285 23.08 14.99 -21.07
N GLY A 286 22.07 15.43 -20.33
CA GLY A 286 20.98 16.26 -20.84
C GLY A 286 19.81 15.52 -21.48
N VAL A 287 19.64 14.23 -21.16
CA VAL A 287 18.54 13.38 -21.61
C VAL A 287 17.61 13.12 -20.41
N TYR A 288 16.34 13.49 -20.54
CA TYR A 288 15.32 13.26 -19.51
C TYR A 288 14.35 12.18 -19.96
N LEU A 289 13.75 11.48 -18.98
CA LEU A 289 12.74 10.46 -19.23
C LEU A 289 11.53 11.07 -19.95
N ASP A 290 11.15 10.50 -21.09
CA ASP A 290 9.95 10.95 -21.79
C ASP A 290 8.68 10.34 -21.19
N GLU A 291 8.15 11.02 -20.18
CA GLU A 291 6.96 10.60 -19.46
C GLU A 291 5.69 10.57 -20.32
N ARG A 292 5.73 11.06 -21.57
CA ARG A 292 4.61 10.97 -22.53
C ARG A 292 4.22 9.54 -22.86
N TYR A 293 5.17 8.62 -22.78
CA TYR A 293 5.02 7.25 -23.24
C TYR A 293 4.95 6.25 -22.08
N SER A 294 5.00 6.74 -20.84
CA SER A 294 5.03 5.91 -19.64
C SER A 294 3.83 4.95 -19.53
N HIS A 295 2.65 5.32 -20.05
CA HIS A 295 1.44 4.52 -19.91
C HIS A 295 1.42 3.25 -20.77
N PHE A 296 2.36 3.08 -21.71
CA PHE A 296 2.50 1.85 -22.49
C PHE A 296 3.24 0.75 -21.71
N PHE A 297 4.03 1.11 -20.69
CA PHE A 297 4.89 0.20 -19.95
C PHE A 297 4.22 -0.19 -18.63
N ASN A 298 4.17 -1.48 -18.33
CA ASN A 298 3.46 -2.00 -17.17
C ASN A 298 4.43 -2.63 -16.18
N GLY A 299 4.37 -2.17 -14.94
CA GLY A 299 5.15 -2.71 -13.82
C GLY A 299 4.42 -3.79 -13.02
N GLU A 300 3.29 -4.30 -13.51
CA GLU A 300 2.45 -5.30 -12.84
C GLU A 300 2.46 -6.64 -13.61
N ARG A 301 2.13 -7.75 -12.92
CA ARG A 301 1.84 -9.05 -13.56
C ARG A 301 0.53 -8.97 -14.35
N PRO A 302 0.31 -9.81 -15.38
CA PRO A 302 -0.90 -9.72 -16.19
C PRO A 302 -2.20 -9.74 -15.37
N TYR A 303 -2.38 -10.71 -14.47
CA TYR A 303 -3.64 -10.92 -13.74
C TYR A 303 -4.01 -9.81 -12.74
N ILE A 304 -3.05 -8.99 -12.29
CA ILE A 304 -3.30 -7.82 -11.41
C ILE A 304 -3.18 -6.49 -12.15
N SER A 305 -2.97 -6.52 -13.47
CA SER A 305 -2.79 -5.31 -14.26
C SER A 305 -4.04 -4.45 -14.23
N LYS A 306 -3.89 -3.19 -13.83
CA LYS A 306 -5.00 -2.24 -13.76
C LYS A 306 -5.28 -1.67 -15.13
N ILE A 307 -6.44 -1.88 -15.72
CA ILE A 307 -6.83 -1.13 -16.92
C ILE A 307 -7.45 0.19 -16.45
N MET A 308 -7.06 1.30 -17.08
CA MET A 308 -7.58 2.64 -16.78
C MET A 308 -8.13 3.25 -18.07
N ALA A 309 -9.14 4.11 -17.93
CA ALA A 309 -9.82 4.72 -19.09
C ALA A 309 -8.84 5.46 -20.02
N ASP A 310 -7.78 6.06 -19.45
CA ASP A 310 -6.79 6.79 -20.21
C ASP A 310 -5.78 5.90 -20.94
N ARG A 311 -5.70 4.60 -20.65
CA ARG A 311 -4.80 3.66 -21.34
C ARG A 311 -5.50 2.50 -22.03
N PHE A 312 -6.83 2.41 -21.92
CA PHE A 312 -7.64 1.31 -22.47
C PHE A 312 -7.34 1.05 -23.95
N CYS A 313 -7.23 2.12 -24.75
CA CYS A 313 -6.93 2.06 -26.18
C CYS A 313 -5.44 2.28 -26.51
N SER A 314 -4.55 2.12 -25.53
CA SER A 314 -3.10 2.25 -25.72
C SER A 314 -2.46 0.88 -25.87
N PRO A 315 -1.39 0.73 -26.67
CA PRO A 315 -0.58 -0.49 -26.67
C PRO A 315 0.02 -0.79 -25.29
N LEU A 316 0.22 -2.07 -25.02
CA LEU A 316 0.88 -2.58 -23.82
C LEU A 316 2.21 -3.20 -24.23
N VAL A 317 3.30 -2.73 -23.63
CA VAL A 317 4.67 -3.10 -24.01
C VAL A 317 5.24 -4.22 -23.15
N SER A 318 4.89 -4.29 -21.87
CA SER A 318 5.58 -5.19 -20.94
C SER A 318 4.67 -5.77 -19.87
N PHE A 319 5.16 -6.81 -19.19
CA PHE A 319 4.71 -7.25 -17.87
C PHE A 319 5.91 -7.41 -16.96
N HIS A 320 5.70 -7.22 -15.66
CA HIS A 320 6.77 -7.35 -14.67
C HIS A 320 6.41 -8.37 -13.58
N ALA A 321 7.42 -8.75 -12.79
CA ALA A 321 7.36 -9.70 -11.71
C ALA A 321 6.90 -11.10 -12.14
N VAL A 322 7.10 -11.48 -13.40
CA VAL A 322 6.79 -12.82 -13.94
C VAL A 322 7.88 -13.80 -13.52
N THR A 323 7.94 -14.09 -12.22
CA THR A 323 9.02 -14.87 -11.61
C THR A 323 8.84 -16.39 -11.77
N ASP A 324 7.62 -16.84 -12.06
CA ASP A 324 7.31 -18.26 -12.26
C ASP A 324 7.61 -18.67 -13.70
N ALA A 325 8.42 -19.73 -13.85
CA ALA A 325 8.87 -20.19 -15.17
C ALA A 325 7.73 -20.72 -16.04
N ALA A 326 6.68 -21.32 -15.46
CA ALA A 326 5.54 -21.82 -16.21
C ALA A 326 4.60 -20.67 -16.65
N GLU A 327 4.45 -19.65 -15.82
CA GLU A 327 3.76 -18.39 -16.18
C GLU A 327 4.49 -17.68 -17.32
N MET A 328 5.81 -17.51 -17.23
CA MET A 328 6.63 -16.88 -18.28
C MET A 328 6.46 -17.58 -19.63
N ARG A 329 6.55 -18.92 -19.66
CA ARG A 329 6.34 -19.71 -20.88
C ARG A 329 4.93 -19.54 -21.44
N ARG A 330 3.91 -19.58 -20.58
CA ARG A 330 2.50 -19.42 -20.99
C ARG A 330 2.24 -18.06 -21.62
N ILE A 331 2.78 -16.99 -21.02
CA ILE A 331 2.71 -15.64 -21.58
C ILE A 331 3.46 -15.61 -22.92
N GLY A 332 4.63 -16.25 -22.98
CA GLY A 332 5.37 -16.51 -24.21
C GLY A 332 4.49 -17.11 -25.29
N ASP A 333 3.94 -18.31 -25.06
CA ASP A 333 3.11 -19.02 -26.03
C ASP A 333 1.88 -18.21 -26.47
N LEU A 334 1.30 -17.41 -25.58
CA LEU A 334 0.14 -16.56 -25.86
C LEU A 334 0.47 -15.40 -26.82
N PHE A 335 1.65 -14.78 -26.68
CA PHE A 335 2.02 -13.59 -27.45
C PHE A 335 3.09 -13.83 -28.52
N ARG A 336 3.72 -15.01 -28.57
CA ARG A 336 4.83 -15.36 -29.47
C ARG A 336 4.52 -15.08 -30.93
N ASP A 337 3.34 -15.50 -31.38
CA ASP A 337 2.92 -15.38 -32.79
C ASP A 337 2.05 -14.15 -33.07
N SER A 338 1.89 -13.26 -32.09
CA SER A 338 1.04 -12.09 -32.25
C SER A 338 1.71 -11.08 -33.19
N ARG A 339 1.23 -11.00 -34.43
CA ARG A 339 1.63 -9.95 -35.39
C ARG A 339 1.01 -8.60 -35.06
N SER A 340 -0.08 -8.60 -34.31
CA SER A 340 -0.78 -7.38 -33.90
C SER A 340 -0.28 -6.89 -32.55
N PRO A 341 -0.23 -5.55 -32.34
CA PRO A 341 0.03 -4.96 -31.04
C PRO A 341 -1.09 -5.36 -30.06
N VAL A 342 -0.72 -5.55 -28.80
CA VAL A 342 -1.65 -5.86 -27.71
C VAL A 342 -2.03 -4.56 -27.03
N PHE A 343 -3.32 -4.30 -26.88
CA PHE A 343 -3.84 -3.13 -26.19
C PHE A 343 -4.27 -3.47 -24.76
N TRP A 344 -4.22 -2.49 -23.86
CA TRP A 344 -4.64 -2.70 -22.46
C TRP A 344 -6.05 -3.27 -22.33
N GLY A 345 -7.00 -2.78 -23.13
CA GLY A 345 -8.38 -3.29 -23.12
C GLY A 345 -8.51 -4.77 -23.50
N GLN A 346 -7.59 -5.30 -24.31
CA GLN A 346 -7.61 -6.70 -24.76
C GLN A 346 -7.15 -7.68 -23.68
N LEU A 347 -6.41 -7.22 -22.67
CA LEU A 347 -6.02 -8.09 -21.56
C LEU A 347 -7.23 -8.71 -20.85
N TRP A 348 -8.34 -7.97 -20.85
CA TRP A 348 -9.60 -8.38 -20.27
C TRP A 348 -10.13 -9.69 -20.86
N ASP A 349 -10.14 -9.78 -22.20
CA ASP A 349 -10.61 -10.97 -22.93
C ASP A 349 -9.61 -12.11 -22.81
N ILE A 350 -8.31 -11.80 -22.86
CA ILE A 350 -7.21 -12.76 -22.83
C ILE A 350 -7.18 -13.56 -21.52
N TYR A 351 -7.36 -12.88 -20.38
CA TYR A 351 -7.26 -13.52 -19.06
C TYR A 351 -8.61 -13.90 -18.46
N SER A 352 -9.65 -14.04 -19.30
CA SER A 352 -10.98 -14.56 -18.93
C SER A 352 -11.67 -13.76 -17.81
N ALA A 353 -11.62 -12.43 -17.88
CA ALA A 353 -12.39 -11.55 -16.98
C ALA A 353 -13.91 -11.57 -17.32
N PRO A 354 -14.81 -11.21 -16.38
CA PRO A 354 -16.27 -11.10 -16.64
C PRO A 354 -16.55 -10.22 -17.86
N SER A 355 -17.61 -10.39 -18.65
CA SER A 355 -17.76 -9.60 -19.88
C SER A 355 -17.70 -8.08 -19.63
N LEU A 356 -17.19 -7.31 -20.59
CA LEU A 356 -17.15 -5.84 -20.50
C LEU A 356 -18.54 -5.24 -20.23
N ASP A 357 -19.60 -5.90 -20.70
CA ASP A 357 -20.98 -5.47 -20.45
C ASP A 357 -21.44 -5.79 -19.03
N ASP A 358 -21.07 -6.95 -18.47
CA ASP A 358 -21.27 -7.26 -17.05
C ASP A 358 -20.55 -6.23 -16.16
N PHE A 359 -19.31 -5.87 -16.51
CA PHE A 359 -18.54 -4.88 -15.77
C PHE A 359 -19.10 -3.46 -15.90
N LYS A 360 -19.59 -3.05 -17.08
CA LYS A 360 -20.29 -1.77 -17.25
C LYS A 360 -21.56 -1.69 -16.41
N SER A 361 -22.26 -2.81 -16.27
CA SER A 361 -23.48 -2.88 -15.44
C SER A 361 -23.17 -2.80 -13.95
N SER A 362 -22.00 -3.30 -13.52
CA SER A 362 -21.59 -3.40 -12.11
C SER A 362 -20.11 -2.99 -11.91
N PRO A 363 -19.73 -1.73 -12.16
CA PRO A 363 -18.33 -1.31 -12.10
C PRO A 363 -17.85 -1.18 -10.66
N VAL A 364 -16.67 -1.71 -10.40
CA VAL A 364 -16.06 -1.76 -9.07
C VAL A 364 -15.73 -0.37 -8.52
N ARG A 365 -15.29 0.57 -9.37
CA ARG A 365 -15.27 2.02 -9.10
C ARG A 365 -15.57 2.82 -10.36
N PHE A 366 -16.51 3.74 -10.27
CA PHE A 366 -16.90 4.59 -11.39
C PHE A 366 -15.71 5.42 -11.93
N GLY A 367 -15.31 5.14 -13.18
CA GLY A 367 -14.30 5.90 -13.92
C GLY A 367 -12.85 5.75 -13.45
N ARG A 368 -12.51 4.79 -12.59
CA ARG A 368 -11.15 4.68 -12.01
C ARG A 368 -10.51 3.31 -12.02
N ASP A 369 -11.27 2.22 -12.00
CA ASP A 369 -10.72 0.88 -11.83
C ASP A 369 -11.32 -0.07 -12.87
N PHE A 370 -10.50 -0.56 -13.81
CA PHE A 370 -10.78 -1.75 -14.63
C PHE A 370 -9.63 -2.75 -14.42
N SER A 371 -9.35 -3.17 -13.19
CA SER A 371 -8.34 -4.21 -12.96
C SER A 371 -8.88 -5.59 -13.35
N ILE A 372 -8.05 -6.42 -13.99
CA ILE A 372 -8.38 -7.81 -14.36
C ILE A 372 -8.66 -8.64 -13.09
N ALA A 373 -7.93 -8.33 -12.02
CA ALA A 373 -8.32 -8.68 -10.65
C ALA A 373 -9.07 -7.50 -10.03
N SER A 374 -10.40 -7.60 -9.97
CA SER A 374 -11.29 -6.68 -9.28
C SER A 374 -10.70 -6.19 -7.94
N PHE A 375 -10.37 -4.89 -7.83
CA PHE A 375 -10.13 -4.26 -6.53
C PHE A 375 -11.48 -4.09 -5.83
N ASN A 376 -11.93 -5.04 -5.04
CA ASN A 376 -13.27 -5.03 -4.44
C ASN A 376 -13.53 -3.93 -3.37
N GLY A 377 -12.62 -2.99 -3.12
CA GLY A 377 -12.76 -1.99 -2.05
C GLY A 377 -11.84 -2.23 -0.85
N ASP A 378 -11.08 -3.32 -0.83
CA ASP A 378 -10.26 -3.75 0.31
C ASP A 378 -8.79 -3.27 0.22
N LEU A 379 -8.34 -2.50 1.22
CA LEU A 379 -6.93 -2.05 1.33
C LEU A 379 -5.93 -3.21 1.38
N SER A 380 -6.37 -4.38 1.85
CA SER A 380 -5.51 -5.54 2.05
C SER A 380 -4.87 -6.03 0.75
N SER A 381 -5.57 -5.89 -0.38
CA SER A 381 -5.15 -6.38 -1.69
C SER A 381 -4.10 -5.51 -2.38
N LEU A 382 -3.72 -4.36 -1.80
CA LEU A 382 -2.67 -3.49 -2.33
C LEU A 382 -1.30 -3.87 -1.80
N THR A 383 -0.38 -4.22 -2.69
CA THR A 383 1.02 -4.42 -2.33
C THR A 383 1.63 -3.10 -1.86
N ALA A 384 1.99 -3.01 -0.58
CA ALA A 384 2.65 -1.84 0.00
C ALA A 384 4.16 -2.10 0.12
N PRO A 385 5.01 -1.09 -0.12
CA PRO A 385 6.44 -1.20 0.14
C PRO A 385 6.72 -1.63 1.59
N PRO A 386 7.77 -2.44 1.82
CA PRO A 386 8.22 -2.92 3.13
C PRO A 386 8.16 -1.92 4.30
N PHE A 387 8.65 -0.70 4.08
CA PHE A 387 8.77 0.33 5.10
C PHE A 387 7.41 0.93 5.54
N ILE A 388 6.33 0.61 4.83
CA ILE A 388 4.95 1.04 5.14
C ILE A 388 4.18 -0.07 5.88
N LEU A 389 4.72 -1.29 6.01
CA LEU A 389 4.03 -2.38 6.71
C LEU A 389 4.16 -2.26 8.23
N SER A 390 3.06 -2.51 8.93
CA SER A 390 3.01 -2.71 10.38
C SER A 390 3.00 -4.21 10.71
N SER A 391 3.60 -4.58 11.84
CA SER A 391 3.48 -5.93 12.40
C SER A 391 2.19 -6.13 13.21
N THR A 392 1.35 -5.11 13.34
CA THR A 392 0.08 -5.14 14.09
C THR A 392 -1.07 -5.53 13.18
N SER A 393 -1.88 -6.49 13.62
CA SER A 393 -3.12 -6.89 12.94
C SER A 393 -4.29 -5.98 13.29
N LEU A 394 -5.28 -5.86 12.39
CA LEU A 394 -6.51 -5.09 12.66
C LEU A 394 -7.31 -5.65 13.84
N THR A 395 -7.19 -6.93 14.19
CA THR A 395 -7.81 -7.49 15.41
C THR A 395 -7.33 -6.80 16.69
N GLU A 396 -6.09 -6.30 16.70
CA GLU A 396 -5.55 -5.57 17.85
C GLU A 396 -6.16 -4.18 18.00
N PHE A 397 -6.71 -3.59 16.93
CA PHE A 397 -7.23 -2.22 16.97
C PHE A 397 -8.46 -2.08 17.87
N SER A 398 -9.15 -3.19 18.16
CA SER A 398 -10.24 -3.24 19.13
C SER A 398 -9.79 -2.79 20.53
N SER A 399 -8.50 -2.90 20.89
CA SER A 399 -8.02 -2.45 22.20
C SER A 399 -8.14 -0.94 22.40
N TYR A 400 -8.11 -0.15 21.32
CA TYR A 400 -8.14 1.31 21.39
C TYR A 400 -9.44 1.87 21.96
N TRP A 401 -10.51 1.08 22.04
CA TRP A 401 -11.76 1.46 22.71
C TRP A 401 -11.62 1.61 24.23
N CYS A 402 -10.62 1.01 24.85
CA CYS A 402 -10.53 0.95 26.31
C CYS A 402 -9.10 1.12 26.87
N GLU A 403 -8.26 1.92 26.22
CA GLU A 403 -6.96 2.30 26.79
C GLU A 403 -7.08 3.27 27.99
N HIS A 404 -8.30 3.74 28.30
CA HIS A 404 -8.64 4.46 29.53
C HIS A 404 -9.80 3.78 30.28
N PRO A 405 -9.58 2.62 30.95
CA PRO A 405 -10.64 1.88 31.65
C PRO A 405 -11.39 2.70 32.71
N SER A 406 -10.72 3.64 33.37
CA SER A 406 -11.35 4.57 34.32
C SER A 406 -12.41 5.47 33.67
N LEU A 407 -12.16 5.99 32.47
CA LEU A 407 -13.14 6.77 31.71
C LEU A 407 -14.25 5.88 31.15
N PHE A 408 -13.92 4.66 30.72
CA PHE A 408 -14.86 3.66 30.24
C PHE A 408 -15.89 3.25 31.32
N ALA A 409 -15.41 3.03 32.55
CA ALA A 409 -16.25 2.59 33.68
C ALA A 409 -16.98 3.73 34.40
N ALA A 410 -16.53 4.98 34.24
CA ALA A 410 -17.08 6.15 34.95
C ALA A 410 -18.62 6.32 34.82
N PRO A 411 -19.25 6.11 33.64
CA PRO A 411 -20.70 6.26 33.48
C PRO A 411 -21.54 5.40 34.43
N ALA A 412 -21.03 4.27 34.93
CA ALA A 412 -21.79 3.40 35.84
C ALA A 412 -22.06 4.03 37.22
N LYS A 413 -21.27 5.05 37.61
CA LYS A 413 -21.38 5.70 38.93
C LYS A 413 -22.27 6.95 38.94
N GLU A 414 -22.64 7.47 37.78
CA GLU A 414 -23.47 8.67 37.66
C GLU A 414 -24.95 8.31 37.83
N ALA A 415 -25.80 9.16 38.41
CA ALA A 415 -27.23 8.89 38.54
C ALA A 415 -28.05 9.61 37.45
N ASP A 416 -27.62 10.80 37.05
CA ASP A 416 -28.30 11.64 36.07
C ASP A 416 -28.05 11.13 34.64
N PRO A 417 -29.09 10.73 33.88
CA PRO A 417 -28.94 10.24 32.52
C PRO A 417 -28.27 11.23 31.57
N ALA A 418 -28.49 12.55 31.75
CA ALA A 418 -27.88 13.57 30.90
C ALA A 418 -26.37 13.64 31.13
N LYS A 419 -25.94 13.62 32.40
CA LYS A 419 -24.51 13.56 32.77
C LYS A 419 -23.88 12.23 32.38
N ARG A 420 -24.62 11.12 32.48
CA ARG A 420 -24.15 9.81 32.01
C ARG A 420 -23.85 9.84 30.51
N ALA A 421 -24.76 10.39 29.70
CA ALA A 421 -24.55 10.58 28.27
C ALA A 421 -23.34 11.49 27.97
N LEU A 422 -23.11 12.53 28.77
CA LEU A 422 -21.90 13.34 28.69
C LEU A 422 -20.63 12.53 28.98
N LEU A 423 -20.62 11.72 30.03
CA LEU A 423 -19.47 10.87 30.39
C LEU A 423 -19.16 9.85 29.29
N VAL A 424 -20.19 9.23 28.69
CA VAL A 424 -20.03 8.35 27.53
C VAL A 424 -19.42 9.11 26.34
N THR A 425 -19.86 10.34 26.09
CA THR A 425 -19.30 11.19 25.02
C THR A 425 -17.83 11.54 25.28
N LYS A 426 -17.49 11.89 26.53
CA LYS A 426 -16.12 12.15 26.95
C LYS A 426 -15.22 10.93 26.73
N TRP A 427 -15.66 9.75 27.17
CA TRP A 427 -14.94 8.49 26.93
C TRP A 427 -14.76 8.22 25.44
N PHE A 428 -15.83 8.33 24.64
CA PHE A 428 -15.73 8.11 23.19
C PHE A 428 -14.68 9.02 22.53
N ILE A 429 -14.70 10.33 22.85
CA ILE A 429 -13.72 11.29 22.31
C ILE A 429 -12.30 10.95 22.79
N SER A 430 -12.12 10.46 24.03
CA SER A 430 -10.80 10.09 24.54
C SER A 430 -10.18 8.91 23.78
N THR A 431 -11.00 8.02 23.19
CA THR A 431 -10.50 6.89 22.38
C THR A 431 -9.87 7.30 21.04
N LEU A 432 -10.23 8.48 20.50
CA LEU A 432 -9.91 8.86 19.12
C LEU A 432 -8.41 9.02 18.88
N LYS A 433 -7.66 9.53 19.88
CA LYS A 433 -6.21 9.70 19.78
C LYS A 433 -5.52 8.35 19.53
N GLN A 434 -5.89 7.34 20.31
CA GLN A 434 -5.33 6.00 20.24
C GLN A 434 -5.70 5.32 18.92
N GLN A 435 -6.96 5.43 18.50
CA GLN A 435 -7.45 4.83 17.26
C GLN A 435 -6.78 5.42 16.00
N TYR A 436 -6.58 6.74 15.96
CA TYR A 436 -6.34 7.46 14.69
C TYR A 436 -5.07 8.34 14.64
N ALA A 437 -4.39 8.60 15.76
CA ALA A 437 -3.22 9.51 15.76
C ALA A 437 -1.95 8.90 16.36
N SER A 438 -2.08 8.04 17.38
CA SER A 438 -0.97 7.49 18.17
C SER A 438 0.18 6.93 17.32
N ARG A 439 -0.13 6.14 16.30
CA ARG A 439 0.87 5.53 15.40
C ARG A 439 1.62 6.58 14.58
N SER A 440 0.90 7.55 14.01
CA SER A 440 1.53 8.65 13.27
C SER A 440 2.41 9.53 14.15
N GLU A 441 2.01 9.75 15.41
CA GLU A 441 2.81 10.49 16.40
C GLU A 441 4.06 9.71 16.84
N GLN A 442 3.95 8.40 17.00
CA GLN A 442 5.04 7.52 17.47
C GLN A 442 6.06 7.20 16.37
N TYR A 443 5.61 6.92 15.16
CA TYR A 443 6.47 6.41 14.07
C TYR A 443 6.72 7.43 12.96
N GLY A 444 6.09 8.61 13.03
CA GLY A 444 6.21 9.67 12.02
C GLY A 444 5.39 9.43 10.74
N ASN A 445 4.78 8.26 10.60
CA ASN A 445 3.88 7.90 9.51
C ASN A 445 2.83 6.86 9.94
N GLU A 446 1.67 6.86 9.30
CA GLU A 446 0.70 5.76 9.40
C GLU A 446 1.17 4.56 8.55
N LYS A 447 1.05 3.35 9.09
CA LYS A 447 1.50 2.10 8.46
C LYS A 447 0.31 1.20 8.14
N LYS A 448 0.42 0.41 7.08
CA LYS A 448 -0.59 -0.59 6.70
C LYS A 448 -0.58 -1.74 7.72
N PRO A 449 -1.67 -1.99 8.46
CA PRO A 449 -1.78 -3.14 9.37
C PRO A 449 -1.88 -4.46 8.60
N LEU A 450 -1.63 -5.56 9.31
CA LEU A 450 -1.88 -6.90 8.78
C LEU A 450 -3.39 -7.12 8.63
N ASN A 451 -3.79 -7.74 7.51
CA ASN A 451 -5.17 -8.12 7.28
C ASN A 451 -5.45 -9.42 8.05
N PRO A 452 -6.40 -9.44 9.00
CA PRO A 452 -6.61 -10.61 9.82
C PRO A 452 -7.13 -11.80 9.00
N PHE A 453 -6.69 -13.00 9.35
CA PHE A 453 -7.28 -14.23 8.80
C PHE A 453 -8.61 -14.56 9.50
N LEU A 454 -9.47 -15.36 8.87
CA LEU A 454 -10.77 -15.71 9.46
C LEU A 454 -10.56 -16.53 10.76
N GLY A 455 -11.20 -16.09 11.84
CA GLY A 455 -11.07 -16.71 13.17
C GLY A 455 -9.83 -16.28 13.96
N GLU A 456 -9.05 -15.32 13.46
CA GLU A 456 -7.97 -14.70 14.23
C GLU A 456 -8.51 -14.05 15.50
N LEU A 457 -7.77 -14.20 16.61
CA LEU A 457 -8.15 -13.72 17.94
C LEU A 457 -7.18 -12.66 18.45
N PHE A 458 -7.66 -11.70 19.21
CA PHE A 458 -6.82 -10.88 20.08
C PHE A 458 -7.48 -10.73 21.44
N LEU A 459 -6.81 -11.29 22.46
CA LEU A 459 -7.32 -11.40 23.82
C LEU A 459 -6.39 -10.64 24.78
N GLY A 460 -6.97 -10.02 25.80
CA GLY A 460 -6.18 -9.35 26.81
C GLY A 460 -7.03 -8.76 27.92
N LYS A 461 -6.37 -8.08 28.86
CA LYS A 461 -7.04 -7.35 29.93
C LYS A 461 -6.25 -6.13 30.39
N TRP A 462 -6.94 -5.13 30.91
CA TRP A 462 -6.36 -4.05 31.69
C TRP A 462 -6.62 -4.27 33.17
N GLU A 463 -5.66 -3.89 34.00
CA GLU A 463 -5.77 -3.91 35.45
C GLU A 463 -5.32 -2.55 35.97
N ASP A 464 -6.27 -1.71 36.37
CA ASP A 464 -6.02 -0.37 36.91
C ASP A 464 -7.01 -0.03 38.04
N GLU A 465 -7.16 1.26 38.35
CA GLU A 465 -8.06 1.75 39.41
C GLU A 465 -9.55 1.47 39.14
N ALA A 466 -9.95 1.20 37.89
CA ALA A 466 -11.29 0.71 37.55
C ALA A 466 -11.42 -0.81 37.69
N GLY A 467 -10.36 -1.49 38.15
CA GLY A 467 -10.25 -2.94 38.29
C GLY A 467 -9.98 -3.64 36.97
N VAL A 468 -10.45 -4.88 36.86
CA VAL A 468 -10.17 -5.73 35.69
C VAL A 468 -11.13 -5.42 34.56
N THR A 469 -10.58 -5.08 33.39
CA THR A 469 -11.34 -4.91 32.14
C THR A 469 -10.85 -5.89 31.09
N GLU A 470 -11.70 -6.79 30.61
CA GLU A 470 -11.35 -7.85 29.66
C GLU A 470 -11.61 -7.41 28.22
N LEU A 471 -10.74 -7.81 27.29
CA LEU A 471 -10.86 -7.62 25.84
C LEU A 471 -10.94 -8.99 25.15
N ILE A 472 -11.93 -9.13 24.29
CA ILE A 472 -12.05 -10.21 23.31
C ILE A 472 -12.24 -9.57 21.94
N SER A 473 -11.38 -9.89 20.99
CA SER A 473 -11.48 -9.48 19.59
C SER A 473 -11.36 -10.71 18.70
N GLU A 474 -12.21 -10.81 17.68
CA GLU A 474 -12.23 -11.93 16.74
C GLU A 474 -12.47 -11.41 15.31
N GLN A 475 -11.69 -11.92 14.35
CA GLN A 475 -12.01 -11.75 12.94
C GLN A 475 -13.17 -12.67 12.57
N VAL A 476 -14.37 -12.10 12.56
CA VAL A 476 -15.63 -12.83 12.32
C VAL A 476 -15.93 -12.98 10.84
N SER A 477 -15.33 -12.20 9.95
CA SER A 477 -15.48 -12.37 8.49
C SER A 477 -14.21 -11.94 7.76
N HIS A 478 -13.90 -12.59 6.64
CA HIS A 478 -12.75 -12.23 5.80
C HIS A 478 -13.18 -11.69 4.42
N HIS A 479 -14.33 -12.13 3.90
CA HIS A 479 -14.91 -11.63 2.64
C HIS A 479 -16.41 -11.38 2.80
N PRO A 480 -16.84 -10.14 3.11
CA PRO A 480 -16.03 -8.94 3.37
C PRO A 480 -15.31 -8.99 4.74
N PRO A 481 -14.18 -8.29 4.94
CA PRO A 481 -13.45 -8.32 6.21
C PRO A 481 -14.22 -7.60 7.32
N ALA A 482 -14.40 -8.27 8.45
CA ALA A 482 -15.02 -7.69 9.65
C ALA A 482 -14.40 -8.26 10.93
N THR A 483 -14.06 -7.37 11.85
CA THR A 483 -13.55 -7.68 13.20
C THR A 483 -14.64 -7.35 14.22
N ALA A 484 -15.04 -8.33 15.04
CA ALA A 484 -15.95 -8.12 16.16
C ALA A 484 -15.16 -8.05 17.47
N TYR A 485 -15.70 -7.32 18.45
CA TYR A 485 -15.06 -7.15 19.74
C TYR A 485 -16.06 -7.05 20.89
N SER A 486 -15.60 -7.43 22.07
CA SER A 486 -16.29 -7.36 23.35
C SER A 486 -15.30 -6.88 24.41
N ILE A 487 -15.66 -5.83 25.14
CA ILE A 487 -14.87 -5.26 26.24
C ILE A 487 -15.75 -5.15 27.46
N THR A 488 -15.36 -5.77 28.57
CA THR A 488 -16.15 -5.79 29.81
C THR A 488 -15.33 -5.34 31.00
N ASN A 489 -15.76 -4.29 31.69
CA ASN A 489 -15.23 -3.94 33.00
C ASN A 489 -15.95 -4.81 34.04
N LEU A 490 -15.23 -5.77 34.62
CA LEU A 490 -15.83 -6.76 35.53
C LEU A 490 -16.42 -6.14 36.80
N PRO A 491 -15.78 -5.14 37.46
CA PRO A 491 -16.33 -4.56 38.67
C PRO A 491 -17.63 -3.77 38.48
N THR A 492 -17.73 -2.99 37.39
CA THR A 492 -18.91 -2.13 37.15
C THR A 492 -19.97 -2.78 36.28
N GLY A 493 -19.62 -3.82 35.53
CA GLY A 493 -20.49 -4.44 34.54
C GLY A 493 -20.71 -3.60 33.28
N VAL A 494 -19.95 -2.51 33.08
CA VAL A 494 -19.96 -1.77 31.81
C VAL A 494 -19.41 -2.68 30.72
N HIS A 495 -20.19 -2.83 29.65
CA HIS A 495 -19.92 -3.76 28.57
C HIS A 495 -20.06 -3.07 27.22
N LEU A 496 -19.02 -3.14 26.41
CA LEU A 496 -19.01 -2.68 25.03
C LEU A 496 -18.93 -3.89 24.11
N GLU A 497 -19.79 -3.93 23.10
CA GLU A 497 -19.65 -4.86 21.99
C GLU A 497 -19.81 -4.13 20.66
N GLY A 498 -19.23 -4.66 19.60
CA GLY A 498 -19.35 -4.06 18.29
C GLY A 498 -18.61 -4.84 17.24
N TYR A 499 -18.67 -4.33 16.01
CA TYR A 499 -17.87 -4.83 14.92
C TYR A 499 -17.51 -3.71 13.96
N ASN A 500 -16.35 -3.84 13.33
CA ASN A 500 -15.82 -2.90 12.36
C ASN A 500 -15.51 -3.61 11.05
N ALA A 501 -15.94 -3.00 9.96
CA ALA A 501 -15.46 -3.26 8.62
C ALA A 501 -15.09 -1.92 7.96
N GLN A 502 -14.36 -1.99 6.86
CA GLN A 502 -13.89 -0.80 6.17
C GLN A 502 -14.11 -0.92 4.68
N LYS A 503 -14.52 0.18 4.06
CA LYS A 503 -14.55 0.33 2.61
C LYS A 503 -13.73 1.53 2.23
N ALA A 504 -12.72 1.31 1.40
CA ALA A 504 -11.85 2.39 0.95
C ALA A 504 -12.11 2.80 -0.50
N THR A 505 -11.94 4.09 -0.75
CA THR A 505 -12.01 4.72 -2.06
C THR A 505 -10.80 5.62 -2.26
N PHE A 506 -10.24 5.64 -3.47
CA PHE A 506 -8.96 6.29 -3.73
C PHE A 506 -9.16 7.54 -4.58
N SER A 507 -8.53 8.63 -4.13
CA SER A 507 -8.45 9.90 -4.85
C SER A 507 -7.05 10.50 -4.76
N ARG A 508 -6.92 11.82 -4.55
CA ARG A 508 -5.64 12.42 -4.12
C ARG A 508 -5.27 11.95 -2.70
N THR A 509 -6.28 11.51 -1.94
CA THR A 509 -6.23 10.92 -0.60
C THR A 509 -6.82 9.51 -0.63
N ILE A 510 -6.65 8.72 0.43
CA ILE A 510 -7.40 7.46 0.61
C ILE A 510 -8.57 7.76 1.55
N ASN A 511 -9.80 7.69 1.07
CA ASN A 511 -10.99 7.89 1.92
C ASN A 511 -11.47 6.52 2.43
N ILE A 512 -11.64 6.40 3.73
CA ILE A 512 -12.03 5.18 4.42
C ILE A 512 -13.37 5.42 5.11
N LYS A 513 -14.39 4.73 4.62
CA LYS A 513 -15.68 4.66 5.31
C LYS A 513 -15.64 3.47 6.26
N GLN A 514 -15.80 3.75 7.56
CA GLN A 514 -16.04 2.71 8.54
C GLN A 514 -17.50 2.22 8.46
N ILE A 515 -17.65 0.92 8.61
CA ILE A 515 -18.91 0.18 8.48
C ILE A 515 -19.10 -0.64 9.75
N GLY A 516 -20.33 -0.70 10.25
CA GLY A 516 -20.66 -1.27 11.55
C GLY A 516 -20.88 -0.19 12.62
N HIS A 517 -21.07 -0.66 13.84
CA HIS A 517 -21.47 0.15 15.00
C HIS A 517 -21.04 -0.53 16.29
N ALA A 518 -20.99 0.26 17.36
CA ALA A 518 -20.77 -0.25 18.70
C ALA A 518 -22.02 -0.05 19.58
N VAL A 519 -22.19 -0.95 20.54
CA VAL A 519 -23.23 -0.94 21.55
C VAL A 519 -22.56 -0.96 22.90
N LEU A 520 -22.74 0.12 23.67
CA LEU A 520 -22.29 0.21 25.06
C LEU A 520 -23.48 0.01 25.99
N THR A 521 -23.37 -0.94 26.90
CA THR A 521 -24.32 -1.18 27.99
C THR A 521 -23.72 -0.70 29.30
N VAL A 522 -24.42 0.21 29.97
CA VAL A 522 -24.01 0.80 31.25
C VAL A 522 -25.04 0.43 32.32
N PRO A 523 -24.65 -0.31 33.37
CA PRO A 523 -25.48 -0.46 34.57
C PRO A 523 -25.56 0.87 35.30
N SER A 524 -26.78 1.37 35.51
CA SER A 524 -27.01 2.57 36.31
C SER A 524 -27.04 2.22 37.80
N PRO A 525 -26.81 3.20 38.71
CA PRO A 525 -26.86 2.97 40.16
C PRO A 525 -28.21 2.45 40.67
N ASP A 526 -29.31 2.69 39.95
CA ASP A 526 -30.65 2.17 40.27
C ASP A 526 -30.92 0.77 39.69
N GLY A 527 -29.89 0.10 39.14
CA GLY A 527 -29.95 -1.29 38.67
C GLY A 527 -30.53 -1.47 37.27
N LYS A 528 -30.86 -0.38 36.56
CA LYS A 528 -31.28 -0.46 35.16
C LYS A 528 -30.06 -0.61 34.24
N LYS A 529 -30.28 -1.18 33.05
CA LYS A 529 -29.28 -1.23 32.00
C LYS A 529 -29.62 -0.17 30.95
N GLU A 530 -28.74 0.80 30.79
CA GLU A 530 -28.82 1.81 29.74
C GLU A 530 -27.97 1.37 28.55
N THR A 531 -28.52 1.49 27.34
CA THR A 531 -27.80 1.12 26.11
C THR A 531 -27.52 2.36 25.28
N TYR A 532 -26.31 2.44 24.74
CA TYR A 532 -25.87 3.48 23.83
C TYR A 532 -25.48 2.86 22.48
N LEU A 533 -26.06 3.37 21.40
CA LEU A 533 -25.70 3.01 20.04
C LEU A 533 -24.75 4.07 19.47
N ILE A 534 -23.58 3.63 19.02
CA ILE A 534 -22.46 4.48 18.59
C ILE A 534 -22.16 4.23 17.12
N THR A 535 -22.20 5.28 16.30
CA THR A 535 -21.75 5.25 14.91
C THR A 535 -20.25 5.54 14.83
N LEU A 536 -19.60 5.02 13.79
CA LEU A 536 -18.15 5.15 13.60
C LEU A 536 -17.81 6.34 12.69
N PRO A 537 -16.69 7.05 12.92
CA PRO A 537 -16.31 8.20 12.11
C PRO A 537 -15.84 7.78 10.71
N ALA A 538 -16.08 8.64 9.72
CA ALA A 538 -15.39 8.57 8.44
C ALA A 538 -14.01 9.22 8.57
N LEU A 539 -13.06 8.78 7.74
CA LEU A 539 -11.71 9.32 7.76
C LEU A 539 -11.07 9.30 6.38
N HIS A 540 -10.05 10.12 6.20
CA HIS A 540 -9.19 10.07 5.02
C HIS A 540 -7.71 10.13 5.40
N ILE A 541 -6.88 9.54 4.55
CA ILE A 541 -5.43 9.53 4.68
C ILE A 541 -4.86 10.60 3.75
N GLU A 542 -4.25 11.60 4.35
CA GLU A 542 -3.55 12.72 3.70
C GLU A 542 -2.04 12.48 3.66
N GLY A 543 -1.30 13.33 2.94
CA GLY A 543 0.17 13.32 3.00
C GLY A 543 0.87 12.21 2.20
N LEU A 544 0.11 11.40 1.45
CA LEU A 544 0.62 10.31 0.61
C LEU A 544 1.63 10.78 -0.44
N ILE A 545 1.39 11.93 -1.08
CA ILE A 545 2.29 12.53 -2.09
C ILE A 545 3.64 12.94 -1.48
N PHE A 546 3.65 13.31 -0.20
CA PHE A 546 4.82 13.81 0.51
C PHE A 546 5.52 12.73 1.35
N GLY A 547 5.07 11.47 1.28
CA GLY A 547 5.68 10.34 1.98
C GLY A 547 5.44 10.30 3.50
N ALA A 548 4.52 11.11 4.02
CA ALA A 548 4.19 11.20 5.44
C ALA A 548 2.67 11.05 5.65
N PRO A 549 2.12 9.82 5.48
CA PRO A 549 0.69 9.58 5.62
C PRO A 549 0.21 9.86 7.04
N PHE A 550 -0.91 10.57 7.15
CA PHE A 550 -1.61 10.79 8.42
C PHE A 550 -3.12 10.72 8.25
N ILE A 551 -3.82 10.34 9.32
CA ILE A 551 -5.29 10.28 9.35
C ILE A 551 -5.87 11.64 9.72
N GLU A 552 -6.96 12.01 9.06
CA GLU A 552 -7.85 13.09 9.44
C GLU A 552 -9.28 12.56 9.49
N LEU A 553 -10.00 12.86 10.58
CA LEU A 553 -11.39 12.47 10.75
C LEU A 553 -12.30 13.50 10.07
N GLU A 554 -13.39 13.03 9.47
CA GLU A 554 -14.40 13.87 8.82
C GLU A 554 -15.83 13.41 9.13
N GLY A 555 -16.78 14.28 8.81
CA GLY A 555 -18.19 14.02 9.02
C GLY A 555 -18.59 14.05 10.49
N THR A 556 -19.54 13.18 10.85
CA THR A 556 -20.21 13.21 12.15
C THR A 556 -20.37 11.79 12.69
N SER A 557 -20.05 11.60 13.96
CA SER A 557 -20.46 10.42 14.75
C SER A 557 -21.62 10.76 15.66
N PHE A 558 -22.47 9.78 15.93
CA PHE A 558 -23.59 9.89 16.86
C PHE A 558 -23.48 8.85 17.96
N ILE A 559 -23.93 9.23 19.17
CA ILE A 559 -24.10 8.35 20.33
C ILE A 559 -25.52 8.60 20.84
N THR A 560 -26.44 7.65 20.65
CA THR A 560 -27.82 7.80 21.13
C THR A 560 -28.13 6.78 22.21
N SER A 561 -28.84 7.19 23.27
CA SER A 561 -29.11 6.37 24.44
C SER A 561 -30.57 5.92 24.53
N SER A 562 -30.79 4.77 25.18
CA SER A 562 -32.13 4.30 25.58
C SER A 562 -32.82 5.22 26.61
N THR A 563 -32.09 6.17 27.18
CA THR A 563 -32.60 7.19 28.12
C THR A 563 -33.02 8.49 27.46
N GLY A 564 -33.01 8.56 26.13
CA GLY A 564 -33.54 9.70 25.37
C GLY A 564 -32.57 10.87 25.25
N PHE A 565 -31.26 10.61 25.28
CA PHE A 565 -30.24 11.61 24.97
C PHE A 565 -29.44 11.17 23.73
N THR A 566 -29.08 12.15 22.91
CA THR A 566 -28.23 11.95 21.74
C THR A 566 -27.05 12.92 21.80
N SER A 567 -25.87 12.40 21.48
CA SER A 567 -24.66 13.18 21.33
C SER A 567 -24.27 13.19 19.86
N LYS A 568 -24.08 14.38 19.29
CA LYS A 568 -23.56 14.60 17.94
C LYS A 568 -22.12 15.06 18.05
N VAL A 569 -21.18 14.38 17.39
CA VAL A 569 -19.74 14.65 17.41
C VAL A 569 -19.29 14.98 15.99
N ASP A 570 -18.99 16.25 15.71
CA ASP A 570 -18.53 16.75 14.43
C ASP A 570 -17.00 16.88 14.41
N TYR A 571 -16.37 16.38 13.34
CA TYR A 571 -14.93 16.44 13.14
C TYR A 571 -14.56 17.44 12.05
N SER A 572 -13.44 18.13 12.22
CA SER A 572 -12.86 18.98 11.18
C SER A 572 -11.34 19.08 11.33
N GLY A 573 -10.64 19.44 10.25
CA GLY A 573 -9.23 19.76 10.35
C GLY A 573 -8.79 20.92 9.46
N LYS A 574 -7.58 20.83 8.89
CA LYS A 574 -6.84 22.02 8.44
C LYS A 574 -7.46 22.59 7.15
N GLY A 575 -8.19 23.69 7.28
CA GLY A 575 -8.87 24.37 6.16
C GLY A 575 -10.36 24.65 6.39
N TRP A 576 -10.95 24.10 7.46
CA TRP A 576 -12.30 24.43 7.94
C TRP A 576 -12.28 25.66 8.87
N LEU A 577 -13.45 26.24 9.19
CA LEU A 577 -13.63 27.48 9.98
C LEU A 577 -12.78 27.59 11.27
N SER A 578 -12.38 26.46 11.91
CA SER A 578 -11.55 26.44 13.12
C SER A 578 -10.04 26.57 12.87
N GLY A 579 -9.55 26.27 11.66
CA GLY A 579 -8.15 26.34 11.24
C GLY A 579 -7.18 25.33 11.90
N LYS A 580 -7.62 24.53 12.89
CA LYS A 580 -6.77 23.58 13.64
C LYS A 580 -7.02 22.13 13.18
N LYS A 581 -5.94 21.40 12.90
CA LYS A 581 -5.99 19.95 12.63
C LYS A 581 -6.61 19.21 13.83
N ASN A 582 -7.36 18.14 13.57
CA ASN A 582 -7.98 17.28 14.59
C ASN A 582 -8.96 18.01 15.52
N SER A 583 -9.70 18.99 15.01
CA SER A 583 -10.73 19.69 15.78
C SER A 583 -11.95 18.79 16.01
N VAL A 584 -12.58 18.92 17.18
CA VAL A 584 -13.85 18.25 17.54
C VAL A 584 -14.81 19.27 18.14
N ILE A 585 -16.08 19.16 17.75
CA ILE A 585 -17.20 19.82 18.40
C ILE A 585 -18.26 18.75 18.69
N ALA A 586 -18.64 18.59 19.95
CA ALA A 586 -19.74 17.71 20.33
C ALA A 586 -20.85 18.48 21.06
N SER A 587 -22.07 17.98 20.93
CA SER A 587 -23.25 18.47 21.64
C SER A 587 -24.07 17.30 22.15
N VAL A 588 -24.49 17.37 23.42
CA VAL A 588 -25.40 16.42 24.05
C VAL A 588 -26.75 17.12 24.18
N TYR A 589 -27.82 16.47 23.72
CA TYR A 589 -29.19 17.03 23.71
C TYR A 589 -30.23 15.91 23.89
N PRO A 590 -31.45 16.23 24.37
CA PRO A 590 -32.55 15.27 24.37
C PRO A 590 -32.86 14.80 22.94
N THR A 591 -33.00 13.50 22.73
CA THR A 591 -33.21 12.90 21.41
C THR A 591 -34.39 13.54 20.68
N GLY A 592 -34.17 13.98 19.43
CA GLY A 592 -35.16 14.71 18.62
C GLY A 592 -35.29 16.20 18.95
N LYS A 593 -34.44 16.74 19.83
CA LYS A 593 -34.40 18.17 20.20
C LYS A 593 -32.98 18.73 20.06
N GLU A 594 -32.43 18.70 18.86
CA GLU A 594 -31.02 19.05 18.55
C GLU A 594 -30.63 20.47 18.98
N LYS A 595 -31.60 21.37 19.14
CA LYS A 595 -31.38 22.75 19.58
C LYS A 595 -31.27 22.89 21.10
N ASP A 596 -31.77 21.92 21.86
CA ASP A 596 -31.83 21.94 23.33
C ASP A 596 -30.54 21.33 23.91
N VAL A 597 -29.40 21.92 23.55
CA VAL A 597 -28.08 21.44 23.95
C VAL A 597 -27.89 21.60 25.46
N VAL A 598 -27.74 20.49 26.17
CA VAL A 598 -27.50 20.44 27.63
C VAL A 598 -26.02 20.49 27.96
N TYR A 599 -25.16 19.97 27.08
CA TYR A 599 -23.70 20.07 27.20
C TYR A 599 -23.06 20.23 25.84
N ASN A 600 -21.94 20.96 25.78
CA ASN A 600 -21.11 21.02 24.58
C ASN A 600 -19.64 20.74 24.91
N ILE A 601 -18.94 20.15 23.95
CA ILE A 601 -17.51 19.84 24.02
C ILE A 601 -16.84 20.49 22.82
N THR A 602 -15.77 21.25 23.01
CA THR A 602 -15.02 21.86 21.92
C THR A 602 -13.52 21.75 22.16
N GLY A 603 -12.76 21.34 21.15
CA GLY A 603 -11.31 21.28 21.27
C GLY A 603 -10.61 20.52 20.15
N VAL A 604 -9.48 19.91 20.49
CA VAL A 604 -8.64 19.09 19.61
C VAL A 604 -8.53 17.70 20.19
N TRP A 605 -9.10 16.69 19.53
CA TRP A 605 -9.26 15.34 20.09
C TRP A 605 -7.93 14.60 20.33
N THR A 606 -6.81 15.05 19.74
CA THR A 606 -5.47 14.53 20.04
C THR A 606 -4.75 15.21 21.20
N LYS A 607 -5.27 16.35 21.69
CA LYS A 607 -4.62 17.20 22.70
C LYS A 607 -5.54 17.45 23.88
N SER A 608 -6.40 18.45 23.78
CA SER A 608 -7.28 18.88 24.86
C SER A 608 -8.60 19.40 24.34
N PHE A 609 -9.64 19.26 25.15
CA PHE A 609 -10.96 19.81 24.88
C PHE A 609 -11.64 20.26 26.17
N GLU A 610 -12.53 21.24 26.03
CA GLU A 610 -13.29 21.81 27.15
C GLU A 610 -14.74 21.35 27.07
N ILE A 611 -15.31 21.02 28.24
CA ILE A 611 -16.69 20.60 28.42
C ILE A 611 -17.43 21.74 29.12
N HIS A 612 -18.54 22.19 28.53
CA HIS A 612 -19.37 23.26 29.07
C HIS A 612 -20.84 22.83 29.21
N GLN A 613 -21.52 23.40 30.20
CA GLN A 613 -22.97 23.31 30.35
C GLN A 613 -23.68 24.23 29.35
N GLY A 614 -24.71 23.72 28.70
CA GLY A 614 -25.53 24.44 27.73
C GLY A 614 -24.90 24.52 26.33
N SER A 615 -25.43 25.42 25.50
CA SER A 615 -24.96 25.61 24.12
C SER A 615 -23.60 26.33 24.03
N ALA A 616 -22.85 26.08 22.94
CA ALA A 616 -21.54 26.69 22.70
C ALA A 616 -21.53 28.23 22.71
N LYS A 617 -22.68 28.89 22.47
CA LYS A 617 -22.82 30.36 22.54
C LYS A 617 -22.66 30.91 23.96
N GLY A 618 -22.91 30.07 24.98
CA GLY A 618 -22.81 30.42 26.40
C GLY A 618 -21.49 30.03 27.05
N ASN A 619 -20.48 29.62 26.28
CA ASN A 619 -19.21 29.16 26.83
C ASN A 619 -18.49 30.30 27.56
N SER A 620 -18.18 30.06 28.83
CA SER A 620 -17.52 30.98 29.75
C SER A 620 -16.95 30.18 30.93
N SER A 621 -16.13 30.82 31.76
CA SER A 621 -15.63 30.20 32.99
C SER A 621 -16.74 29.73 33.95
N LYS A 622 -17.94 30.31 33.88
CA LYS A 622 -19.10 29.89 34.71
C LYS A 622 -19.80 28.64 34.20
N THR A 623 -19.72 28.37 32.89
CA THR A 623 -20.34 27.20 32.25
C THR A 623 -19.35 26.07 32.03
N LEU A 624 -18.04 26.32 32.20
CA LEU A 624 -16.99 25.31 32.14
C LEU A 624 -17.17 24.28 33.26
N ILE A 625 -17.29 23.02 32.87
CA ILE A 625 -17.39 21.87 33.77
C ILE A 625 -16.00 21.27 33.98
N GLU A 626 -15.29 21.02 32.89
CA GLU A 626 -13.99 20.33 32.91
C GLU A 626 -13.18 20.67 31.66
N THR A 627 -11.86 20.70 31.81
CA THR A 627 -10.92 20.63 30.68
C THR A 627 -10.23 19.26 30.69
N TYR A 628 -10.43 18.48 29.63
CA TYR A 628 -9.70 17.24 29.42
C TYR A 628 -8.40 17.52 28.68
N ASP A 629 -7.29 17.00 29.20
CA ASP A 629 -5.99 17.00 28.54
C ASP A 629 -5.47 15.56 28.40
N ALA A 630 -5.28 15.11 27.16
CA ALA A 630 -4.79 13.76 26.85
C ALA A 630 -3.37 13.51 27.40
N ALA A 631 -2.56 14.54 27.63
CA ALA A 631 -1.24 14.38 28.24
C ALA A 631 -1.31 14.08 29.75
N GLN A 632 -2.40 14.49 30.41
CA GLN A 632 -2.63 14.26 31.84
C GLN A 632 -3.36 12.93 32.12
N HIS A 633 -3.80 12.22 31.08
CA HIS A 633 -4.52 10.96 31.18
C HIS A 633 -3.74 9.86 30.45
N PRO A 634 -2.66 9.32 31.05
CA PRO A 634 -1.88 8.24 30.45
C PRO A 634 -2.75 7.00 30.25
N THR A 635 -2.45 6.24 29.21
CA THR A 635 -3.15 5.00 28.88
C THR A 635 -2.79 3.88 29.84
N SER A 636 -3.75 3.03 30.19
CA SER A 636 -3.52 1.80 30.93
C SER A 636 -2.89 0.75 30.02
N LYS A 637 -1.89 0.03 30.52
CA LYS A 637 -1.19 -1.02 29.76
C LYS A 637 -2.10 -2.24 29.58
N LEU A 638 -2.30 -2.65 28.33
CA LEU A 638 -2.95 -3.93 28.01
C LEU A 638 -2.01 -5.09 28.38
N VAL A 639 -2.49 -6.01 29.19
CA VAL A 639 -1.84 -7.27 29.53
C VAL A 639 -2.32 -8.34 28.55
N VAL A 640 -1.38 -8.84 27.74
CA VAL A 640 -1.58 -9.95 26.80
C VAL A 640 -0.75 -11.14 27.26
N ALA A 641 -1.23 -12.37 27.06
CA ALA A 641 -0.48 -13.57 27.42
C ALA A 641 0.88 -13.63 26.68
N PRO A 642 1.94 -14.22 27.29
CA PRO A 642 3.19 -14.52 26.60
C PRO A 642 2.94 -15.34 25.32
N ILE A 643 3.70 -15.09 24.25
CA ILE A 643 3.47 -15.69 22.91
C ILE A 643 3.42 -17.23 22.97
N ASP A 644 4.27 -17.86 23.78
CA ASP A 644 4.32 -19.31 24.00
C ASP A 644 3.08 -19.87 24.73
N LYS A 645 2.34 -19.02 25.44
CA LYS A 645 1.12 -19.38 26.17
C LYS A 645 -0.17 -18.99 25.44
N GLN A 646 -0.06 -18.24 24.34
CA GLN A 646 -1.20 -17.85 23.52
C GLN A 646 -1.72 -19.05 22.73
N HIS A 647 -3.02 -19.11 22.47
CA HIS A 647 -3.63 -20.05 21.53
C HIS A 647 -3.08 -19.81 20.10
N PRO A 648 -2.93 -20.85 19.24
CA PRO A 648 -2.40 -20.68 17.88
C PRO A 648 -3.08 -19.60 17.04
N LEU A 649 -4.40 -19.42 17.22
CA LEU A 649 -5.20 -18.40 16.52
C LEU A 649 -5.01 -16.96 17.06
N GLU A 650 -4.31 -16.76 18.17
CA GLU A 650 -4.06 -15.41 18.69
C GLU A 650 -3.04 -14.67 17.82
N SER A 651 -3.39 -13.43 17.45
CA SER A 651 -2.74 -12.58 16.46
C SER A 651 -1.22 -12.56 16.59
N ARG A 652 -0.69 -12.29 17.79
CA ARG A 652 0.76 -12.15 17.98
C ARG A 652 1.52 -13.46 17.84
N ARG A 653 0.90 -14.59 18.17
CA ARG A 653 1.47 -15.93 17.94
C ARG A 653 1.37 -16.30 16.46
N ALA A 654 0.18 -16.15 15.87
CA ALA A 654 -0.05 -16.48 14.46
C ALA A 654 0.83 -15.65 13.52
N TRP A 655 0.98 -14.35 13.77
CA TRP A 655 1.78 -13.46 12.92
C TRP A 655 3.26 -13.34 13.34
N LYS A 656 3.74 -14.19 14.26
CA LYS A 656 5.09 -14.05 14.82
C LYS A 656 6.19 -14.04 13.74
N GLY A 657 6.14 -14.96 12.78
CA GLY A 657 7.12 -15.01 11.68
C GLY A 657 7.13 -13.74 10.85
N VAL A 658 5.95 -13.21 10.50
CA VAL A 658 5.80 -11.93 9.80
C VAL A 658 6.35 -10.76 10.62
N ALA A 659 6.02 -10.70 11.92
CA ALA A 659 6.51 -9.65 12.81
C ALA A 659 8.05 -9.68 12.97
N ASP A 660 8.64 -10.87 13.14
CA ASP A 660 10.09 -11.05 13.22
C ASP A 660 10.79 -10.61 11.92
N GLY A 661 10.19 -10.91 10.76
CA GLY A 661 10.70 -10.48 9.46
C GLY A 661 10.66 -8.97 9.28
N ILE A 662 9.53 -8.33 9.64
CA ILE A 662 9.40 -6.86 9.60
C ILE A 662 10.44 -6.21 10.50
N ALA A 663 10.65 -6.75 11.71
CA ALA A 663 11.63 -6.21 12.65
C ALA A 663 13.08 -6.30 12.14
N LYS A 664 13.40 -7.35 11.38
CA LYS A 664 14.72 -7.54 10.75
C LYS A 664 14.88 -6.85 9.39
N GLY A 665 13.78 -6.35 8.82
CA GLY A 665 13.77 -5.84 7.44
C GLY A 665 13.90 -6.92 6.36
N ASP A 666 13.67 -8.20 6.71
CA ASP A 666 13.77 -9.35 5.80
C ASP A 666 12.43 -9.58 5.10
N MET A 667 12.30 -9.02 3.91
CA MET A 667 11.03 -8.99 3.20
C MET A 667 10.69 -10.27 2.46
N ASP A 668 11.68 -11.06 2.12
CA ASP A 668 11.46 -12.39 1.56
C ASP A 668 10.93 -13.32 2.65
N PHE A 669 11.45 -13.22 3.88
CA PHE A 669 10.90 -13.91 5.03
C PHE A 669 9.46 -13.46 5.32
N VAL A 670 9.20 -12.15 5.39
CA VAL A 670 7.83 -11.62 5.55
C VAL A 670 6.88 -12.17 4.50
N SER A 671 7.28 -12.12 3.22
CA SER A 671 6.46 -12.60 2.11
C SER A 671 6.16 -14.09 2.22
N ARG A 672 7.16 -14.91 2.58
CA ARG A 672 7.01 -16.35 2.77
C ARG A 672 6.07 -16.70 3.91
N GLU A 673 6.31 -16.15 5.10
CA GLU A 673 5.49 -16.41 6.30
C GLU A 673 4.05 -15.95 6.09
N LYS A 674 3.85 -14.77 5.48
CA LYS A 674 2.51 -14.26 5.14
C LYS A 674 1.82 -15.16 4.12
N SER A 675 2.53 -15.59 3.08
CA SER A 675 1.97 -16.45 2.03
C SER A 675 1.58 -17.82 2.55
N ALA A 676 2.31 -18.37 3.54
CA ALA A 676 1.97 -19.64 4.19
C ALA A 676 0.59 -19.58 4.86
N ILE A 677 0.36 -18.55 5.68
CA ILE A 677 -0.93 -18.32 6.35
C ILE A 677 -2.04 -18.09 5.33
N GLU A 678 -1.82 -17.22 4.34
CA GLU A 678 -2.82 -16.91 3.31
C GLU A 678 -3.16 -18.10 2.43
N LYS A 679 -2.19 -18.99 2.16
CA LYS A 679 -2.42 -20.23 1.39
C LYS A 679 -3.21 -21.25 2.22
N ALA A 680 -2.80 -21.50 3.46
CA ALA A 680 -3.50 -22.42 4.36
C ALA A 680 -4.95 -22.00 4.58
N GLN A 681 -5.21 -20.71 4.78
CA GLN A 681 -6.56 -20.17 4.90
C GLN A 681 -7.41 -20.40 3.65
N ARG A 682 -6.86 -20.15 2.45
CA ARG A 682 -7.56 -20.38 1.17
C ARG A 682 -7.89 -21.86 0.96
N GLU A 683 -6.94 -22.75 1.23
CA GLU A 683 -7.14 -24.20 1.12
C GLU A 683 -8.20 -24.70 2.11
N LEU A 684 -8.15 -24.23 3.36
CA LEU A 684 -9.14 -24.57 4.37
C LEU A 684 -10.54 -24.07 3.99
N ARG A 685 -10.67 -22.86 3.43
CA ARG A 685 -11.98 -22.35 2.96
C ARG A 685 -12.51 -23.16 1.78
N ALA A 686 -11.64 -23.58 0.86
CA ALA A 686 -12.04 -24.43 -0.26
C ALA A 686 -12.56 -25.79 0.23
N LYS A 687 -11.87 -26.38 1.23
CA LYS A 687 -12.29 -27.64 1.86
C LYS A 687 -13.63 -27.52 2.57
N GLU A 688 -13.80 -26.52 3.42
CA GLU A 688 -15.08 -26.27 4.12
C GLU A 688 -16.24 -26.08 3.14
N LYS A 689 -16.03 -25.31 2.07
CA LYS A 689 -17.02 -25.12 1.02
C LYS A 689 -17.39 -26.43 0.32
N ALA A 690 -16.40 -27.28 0.00
CA ALA A 690 -16.64 -28.59 -0.60
C ALA A 690 -17.42 -29.54 0.34
N GLU A 691 -17.21 -29.42 1.64
CA GLU A 691 -17.89 -30.21 2.68
C GLU A 691 -19.23 -29.60 3.15
N GLY A 692 -19.62 -28.43 2.62
CA GLY A 692 -20.82 -27.71 3.06
C GLY A 692 -20.75 -27.22 4.51
N ARG A 693 -19.54 -27.09 5.08
CA ARG A 693 -19.32 -26.57 6.44
C ARG A 693 -19.00 -25.09 6.41
N ALA A 694 -19.40 -24.37 7.45
CA ALA A 694 -19.02 -22.99 7.69
C ALA A 694 -18.09 -22.88 8.91
N TRP A 695 -17.23 -21.87 8.92
CA TRP A 695 -16.39 -21.57 10.08
C TRP A 695 -17.26 -21.24 11.31
N GLU A 696 -17.03 -21.94 12.41
CA GLU A 696 -17.67 -21.63 13.69
C GLU A 696 -16.87 -20.54 14.41
N ARG A 697 -17.51 -19.39 14.63
CA ARG A 697 -16.90 -18.27 15.37
C ARG A 697 -16.85 -18.59 16.85
N ARG A 698 -15.75 -18.24 17.50
CA ARG A 698 -15.39 -18.69 18.85
C ARG A 698 -16.09 -17.91 19.96
N TYR A 699 -16.31 -16.61 19.77
CA TYR A 699 -16.89 -15.73 20.80
C TYR A 699 -18.09 -14.93 20.33
N PHE A 700 -18.37 -14.91 19.03
CA PHE A 700 -19.45 -14.11 18.45
C PHE A 700 -20.42 -14.97 17.64
N THR A 701 -21.65 -14.48 17.55
CA THR A 701 -22.73 -15.10 16.77
C THR A 701 -23.37 -14.05 15.87
N ASP A 702 -23.58 -14.42 14.61
CA ASP A 702 -24.36 -13.61 13.66
C ASP A 702 -25.85 -13.72 14.00
N ARG A 703 -26.58 -12.61 13.98
CA ARG A 703 -28.03 -12.56 14.16
C ARG A 703 -28.81 -13.14 12.98
N GLN A 704 -28.16 -13.49 11.85
CA GLN A 704 -28.75 -14.16 10.69
C GLN A 704 -29.99 -13.44 10.12
N GLY A 705 -29.99 -12.11 10.15
CA GLY A 705 -31.13 -11.30 9.71
C GLY A 705 -32.29 -11.22 10.69
N SER A 706 -32.19 -11.84 11.88
CA SER A 706 -33.09 -11.57 13.00
C SER A 706 -32.95 -10.12 13.43
N PRO A 707 -34.05 -9.46 13.86
CA PRO A 707 -33.96 -8.09 14.32
C PRO A 707 -33.02 -7.94 15.51
N ASP A 708 -32.27 -6.83 15.51
CA ASP A 708 -31.42 -6.42 16.61
C ASP A 708 -32.17 -5.33 17.39
N SER A 709 -32.53 -5.63 18.64
CA SER A 709 -33.41 -4.77 19.44
C SER A 709 -32.82 -3.38 19.68
N VAL A 710 -31.49 -3.25 19.67
CA VAL A 710 -30.82 -1.96 19.84
C VAL A 710 -30.92 -1.14 18.55
N LEU A 711 -30.68 -1.74 17.39
CA LEU A 711 -30.87 -1.07 16.10
C LEU A 711 -32.33 -0.70 15.84
N GLU A 712 -33.30 -1.55 16.23
CA GLU A 712 -34.73 -1.24 16.09
C GLU A 712 -35.16 -0.06 16.96
N SER A 713 -34.67 0.03 18.20
CA SER A 713 -35.06 1.09 19.13
C SER A 713 -34.30 2.40 18.94
N LEU A 714 -33.02 2.33 18.56
CA LEU A 714 -32.11 3.47 18.55
C LEU A 714 -31.64 3.86 17.14
N GLY A 715 -31.60 2.93 16.18
CA GLY A 715 -30.96 3.13 14.89
C GLY A 715 -31.52 4.29 14.07
N SER A 716 -32.84 4.48 14.07
CA SER A 716 -33.50 5.57 13.34
C SER A 716 -33.08 6.96 13.80
N HIS A 717 -32.71 7.13 15.07
CA HIS A 717 -32.26 8.42 15.61
C HIS A 717 -30.89 8.85 15.08
N VAL A 718 -30.11 7.92 14.52
CA VAL A 718 -28.73 8.14 14.08
C VAL A 718 -28.50 7.71 12.63
N GLY A 719 -29.57 7.44 11.89
CA GLY A 719 -29.50 7.06 10.47
C GLY A 719 -28.93 5.66 10.22
N LEU A 720 -28.96 4.78 11.23
CA LEU A 720 -28.61 3.37 11.06
C LEU A 720 -29.87 2.55 10.71
N PRO A 721 -29.81 1.69 9.69
CA PRO A 721 -30.94 0.82 9.34
C PRO A 721 -31.16 -0.24 10.43
N ALA A 722 -32.41 -0.69 10.60
CA ALA A 722 -32.78 -1.72 11.59
C ALA A 722 -32.05 -3.06 11.38
N LYS A 723 -31.64 -3.37 10.14
CA LYS A 723 -30.83 -4.54 9.77
C LYS A 723 -29.32 -4.25 9.73
N GLY A 724 -28.89 -3.06 10.16
CA GLY A 724 -27.48 -2.65 10.15
C GLY A 724 -26.84 -2.75 8.76
N ASP A 725 -25.53 -2.99 8.75
CA ASP A 725 -24.72 -3.19 7.54
C ASP A 725 -24.37 -4.68 7.30
N ALA A 726 -25.30 -5.60 7.59
CA ALA A 726 -25.04 -7.04 7.59
C ALA A 726 -24.43 -7.56 6.26
N ASP A 727 -24.87 -7.01 5.13
CA ASP A 727 -24.38 -7.32 3.78
C ASP A 727 -22.89 -6.95 3.59
N LYS A 728 -22.42 -5.94 4.30
CA LYS A 728 -21.05 -5.41 4.19
C LYS A 728 -20.11 -5.95 5.27
N THR A 729 -20.64 -6.64 6.29
CA THR A 729 -19.86 -7.18 7.42
C THR A 729 -19.96 -8.69 7.56
N GLY A 730 -20.62 -9.36 6.61
CA GLY A 730 -20.83 -10.81 6.62
C GLY A 730 -21.77 -11.27 7.75
N GLY A 731 -22.59 -10.38 8.29
CA GLY A 731 -23.49 -10.62 9.42
C GLY A 731 -23.60 -9.43 10.38
N ILE A 732 -24.60 -9.48 11.27
CA ILE A 732 -24.70 -8.58 12.44
C ILE A 732 -24.13 -9.35 13.63
N TRP A 733 -22.93 -8.97 14.04
CA TRP A 733 -22.20 -9.72 15.06
C TRP A 733 -22.49 -9.20 16.47
N ARG A 734 -22.77 -10.14 17.38
CA ARG A 734 -22.94 -9.90 18.81
C ARG A 734 -22.10 -10.85 19.63
N PHE A 735 -21.65 -10.38 20.78
CA PHE A 735 -20.93 -11.21 21.73
C PHE A 735 -21.85 -12.33 22.25
N ASP A 736 -21.31 -13.55 22.30
CA ASP A 736 -22.03 -14.74 22.72
C ASP A 736 -21.45 -15.24 24.04
N ALA A 737 -22.18 -14.96 25.13
CA ALA A 737 -21.74 -15.30 26.48
C ALA A 737 -21.66 -16.81 26.70
N GLU A 738 -22.54 -17.61 26.07
CA GLU A 738 -22.53 -19.07 26.20
C GLU A 738 -21.29 -19.66 25.51
N LYS A 739 -20.95 -19.16 24.32
CA LYS A 739 -19.70 -19.54 23.65
C LYS A 739 -18.47 -19.13 24.45
N ALA A 740 -18.45 -17.91 24.98
CA ALA A 740 -17.35 -17.43 25.80
C ALA A 740 -17.15 -18.30 27.06
N GLU A 741 -18.22 -18.67 27.75
CA GLU A 741 -18.16 -19.55 28.92
C GLU A 741 -17.71 -20.96 28.54
N LYS A 742 -18.21 -21.50 27.42
CA LYS A 742 -17.74 -22.78 26.88
C LYS A 742 -16.23 -22.75 26.63
N VAL A 743 -15.70 -21.66 26.07
CA VAL A 743 -14.25 -21.50 25.87
C VAL A 743 -13.49 -21.38 27.20
N ARG A 744 -14.02 -20.64 28.19
CA ARG A 744 -13.41 -20.55 29.53
C ARG A 744 -13.34 -21.90 30.24
N SER A 745 -14.35 -22.75 30.05
CA SER A 745 -14.43 -24.09 30.64
C SER A 745 -13.61 -25.16 29.91
N GLN A 746 -13.06 -24.87 28.73
CA GLN A 746 -12.23 -25.82 27.97
C GLN A 746 -10.87 -26.02 28.62
N ALA A 747 -10.43 -27.28 28.68
CA ALA A 747 -9.04 -27.61 29.04
C ALA A 747 -8.07 -27.01 28.03
N VAL A 748 -6.88 -26.62 28.50
CA VAL A 748 -5.79 -26.15 27.65
C VAL A 748 -5.44 -27.25 26.65
N LEU A 749 -5.41 -26.90 25.36
CA LEU A 749 -5.09 -27.85 24.29
C LEU A 749 -3.68 -28.41 24.48
N SER A 750 -3.50 -29.71 24.22
CA SER A 750 -2.17 -30.33 24.22
C SER A 750 -1.26 -29.67 23.17
N ALA A 751 0.06 -29.69 23.40
CA ALA A 751 1.02 -29.12 22.46
C ALA A 751 0.90 -29.74 21.05
N GLU A 752 0.64 -31.05 20.99
CA GLU A 752 0.41 -31.77 19.73
C GLU A 752 -0.81 -31.23 18.98
N TYR A 753 -1.93 -30.99 19.67
CA TYR A 753 -3.14 -30.46 19.04
C TYR A 753 -2.98 -29.00 18.61
N GLN A 754 -2.24 -28.21 19.39
CA GLN A 754 -1.90 -26.83 19.02
C GLN A 754 -1.02 -26.79 17.75
N ALA A 755 -0.02 -27.67 17.66
CA ALA A 755 0.85 -27.78 16.48
C ALA A 755 0.07 -28.23 15.24
N LYS A 756 -0.80 -29.25 15.39
CA LYS A 756 -1.69 -29.69 14.32
C LYS A 756 -2.58 -28.56 13.82
N MET A 757 -3.18 -27.80 14.73
CA MET A 757 -4.03 -26.65 14.37
C MET A 757 -3.25 -25.55 13.66
N ALA A 758 -2.03 -25.24 14.12
CA ALA A 758 -1.16 -24.27 13.46
C ALA A 758 -0.82 -24.72 12.02
N GLY A 759 -0.48 -25.99 11.82
CA GLY A 759 -0.23 -26.54 10.50
C GLY A 759 -1.46 -26.51 9.58
N GLU A 760 -2.62 -26.92 10.07
CA GLU A 760 -3.85 -27.00 9.26
C GLU A 760 -4.46 -25.62 8.94
N ILE A 761 -4.43 -24.69 9.89
CA ILE A 761 -5.14 -23.40 9.78
C ILE A 761 -4.21 -22.27 9.31
N LEU A 762 -2.93 -22.34 9.70
CA LEU A 762 -1.96 -21.26 9.48
C LEU A 762 -0.79 -21.69 8.58
N GLY A 763 -0.66 -22.98 8.25
CA GLY A 763 0.44 -23.48 7.42
C GLY A 763 1.81 -23.38 8.10
N GLN A 764 1.84 -23.45 9.44
CA GLN A 764 3.02 -23.26 10.30
C GLN A 764 3.60 -24.55 10.85
#